data_AF-A0A8B6BTU8-F1
#
_entry.id   AF-A0A8B6BTU8-F1
#
_cell.length_a   1.000
_cell.length_b   1.000
_cell.length_c   1.000
_cell.angle_alpha   90.00
_cell.angle_beta   90.00
_cell.angle_gamma   90.00
#
_symmetry.space_group_name_H-M   'P 1'
#
loop_
_entity.id
_entity.type
_entity.pdbx_description
1 polymer ?
#
loop_
_entity_poly.entity_id
_entity_poly.type
_entity_poly.pdbx_seq_one_letter_code
_entity_poly.pdbx_strand_id
1 'polypeptide(L)'
;MDRLPKYDVDSVFEIIKHKGEIVLDSEQFMLIKSTPIPLPNIVSLSNLLELAKSSMIGIQEAYSERTNECYVNPDFRKSSELLHEVLHAFSYYKSSLERSEIINKFEQYEKEYKTIEIVCEVSTELFKIGDNKEFPGMQGENIKSLNILLSYLVHTSEDDRELCNKIAQLTEFLKGATTILEQWVEPYFNRRSEQITEGADILEILYRLLYIVTMFEENVQRIRDVNCIETIIPYLDSDDNRIRLLSLAVLSNIANESEIQTLKSNDGIIKYVVWAVSMALKTECDGWDIWSIKELAKIVKQVARNDSNKRLLVQQGAVPLLVMIAEQGETEEQYEAVCCLSNLSLDKQNKSQMIETKDWKIIETLERLAISPEEAVKNISKEALCTLQHNQNSTQLSECLQEITTEESNGKQSISDEESSLDGIKLLSWNIDGLSEDSIKERTSAIISIINRERPDVVFLQEVILDTLEMLSRKCLDYTFMESGVECYFTVIMVKQNSVQVTDSKIIPFTSSKQGRTLQRVECTIKGLPCLLMTSHLESMKANSDERKHQMKRALHHVVNASRDRTVLFGGDFNVKDREIREIKGLPKGVLDIWIETGRNKETQFTWDTSINTNLQCAENQDFKPKIRFDRIYVRHPKTDNVISPVSFQLIGKEKIPTCGLFPSDHWGLLVHFDININTTKP
;
A
#
# COMPACT_ATOMS: atom_id res chain seq x y z
N MET A 1 -42.19 -14.06 23.68
CA MET A 1 -43.36 -13.68 22.86
C MET A 1 -44.37 -13.03 23.78
N ASP A 2 -44.39 -11.70 23.86
CA ASP A 2 -45.61 -10.92 24.08
C ASP A 2 -45.31 -9.42 24.05
N ARG A 3 -46.09 -8.72 23.22
CA ARG A 3 -46.17 -7.26 22.99
C ARG A 3 -45.11 -6.62 22.07
N LEU A 4 -45.08 -7.08 20.81
CA LEU A 4 -44.86 -6.14 19.71
C LEU A 4 -46.12 -5.25 19.57
N PRO A 5 -46.00 -3.95 19.26
CA PRO A 5 -47.15 -3.11 18.95
C PRO A 5 -47.99 -3.79 17.86
N LYS A 6 -49.31 -3.82 18.02
CA LYS A 6 -50.21 -4.16 16.92
C LYS A 6 -50.12 -3.01 15.91
N TYR A 7 -49.21 -3.13 14.96
CA TYR A 7 -49.09 -2.19 13.86
C TYR A 7 -50.39 -2.22 13.05
N ASP A 8 -50.98 -1.05 12.82
CA ASP A 8 -52.14 -0.91 11.95
C ASP A 8 -51.67 -1.07 10.49
N VAL A 9 -51.77 -2.31 10.01
CA VAL A 9 -51.41 -2.69 8.64
C VAL A 9 -52.19 -1.85 7.62
N ASP A 10 -53.42 -1.44 7.96
CA ASP A 10 -54.24 -0.61 7.07
C ASP A 10 -53.67 0.80 6.92
N SER A 11 -53.14 1.40 7.99
CA SER A 11 -52.43 2.69 7.93
C SER A 11 -51.18 2.66 7.04
N VAL A 12 -50.40 1.58 7.11
CA VAL A 12 -49.22 1.36 6.23
C VAL A 12 -49.67 1.24 4.78
N PHE A 13 -50.71 0.45 4.51
CA PHE A 13 -51.24 0.29 3.15
C PHE A 13 -51.82 1.59 2.61
N GLU A 14 -52.49 2.42 3.42
CA GLU A 14 -52.98 3.75 3.00
C GLU A 14 -51.84 4.69 2.60
N ILE A 15 -50.72 4.69 3.34
CA ILE A 15 -49.49 5.44 2.97
C ILE A 15 -48.94 4.93 1.62
N ILE A 16 -48.96 3.62 1.38
CA ILE A 16 -48.45 3.00 0.13
C ILE A 16 -49.39 3.27 -1.07
N LYS A 17 -50.71 3.27 -0.86
CA LYS A 17 -51.73 3.30 -1.92
C LYS A 17 -51.85 4.64 -2.65
N HIS A 18 -51.39 5.74 -2.05
CA HIS A 18 -51.69 7.11 -2.48
C HIS A 18 -50.62 7.78 -3.38
N LYS A 19 -49.64 7.06 -3.93
CA LYS A 19 -48.43 7.74 -4.42
C LYS A 19 -48.55 8.59 -5.70
N GLY A 20 -48.37 9.90 -5.50
CA GLY A 20 -47.35 10.73 -6.16
C GLY A 20 -46.22 11.13 -5.17
N GLU A 21 -45.27 11.98 -5.60
CA GLU A 21 -44.12 12.48 -4.81
C GLU A 21 -44.54 13.15 -3.49
N ILE A 22 -44.36 12.50 -2.33
CA ILE A 22 -44.47 13.13 -1.00
C ILE A 22 -43.31 12.65 -0.11
N VAL A 23 -42.76 13.59 0.65
CA VAL A 23 -41.74 13.45 1.70
C VAL A 23 -42.34 12.73 2.92
N LEU A 24 -41.74 11.63 3.35
CA LEU A 24 -42.13 10.95 4.60
C LEU A 24 -41.59 11.72 5.80
N ASP A 25 -42.41 11.89 6.83
CA ASP A 25 -41.94 12.41 8.12
C ASP A 25 -41.31 11.32 9.01
N SER A 26 -40.72 11.70 10.13
CA SER A 26 -40.04 10.78 11.04
C SER A 26 -40.96 9.69 11.61
N GLU A 27 -42.23 9.99 11.88
CA GLU A 27 -43.16 9.03 12.46
C GLU A 27 -43.61 8.01 11.40
N GLN A 28 -43.87 8.48 10.19
CA GLN A 28 -44.20 7.64 9.04
C GLN A 28 -43.05 6.70 8.66
N PHE A 29 -41.81 7.20 8.68
CA PHE A 29 -40.64 6.37 8.39
C PHE A 29 -40.47 5.24 9.41
N MET A 30 -40.58 5.54 10.71
CA MET A 30 -40.49 4.53 11.77
C MET A 30 -41.60 3.48 11.66
N LEU A 31 -42.81 3.90 11.26
CA LEU A 31 -43.91 2.98 10.98
C LEU A 31 -43.58 2.04 9.79
N ILE A 32 -43.04 2.58 8.70
CA ILE A 32 -42.70 1.81 7.48
C ILE A 32 -41.54 0.82 7.71
N LYS A 33 -40.50 1.22 8.45
CA LYS A 33 -39.35 0.33 8.72
C LYS A 33 -39.76 -0.97 9.42
N SER A 34 -40.82 -0.93 10.23
CA SER A 34 -41.33 -2.10 10.94
C SER A 34 -42.06 -3.12 10.05
N THR A 35 -42.19 -2.84 8.75
CA THR A 35 -42.92 -3.67 7.79
C THR A 35 -42.00 -4.71 7.12
N PRO A 36 -42.53 -5.87 6.71
CA PRO A 36 -41.74 -6.93 6.06
C PRO A 36 -41.42 -6.65 4.58
N ILE A 37 -41.81 -5.49 4.05
CA ILE A 37 -41.61 -5.14 2.63
C ILE A 37 -40.23 -4.45 2.50
N PRO A 38 -39.42 -4.77 1.48
CA PRO A 38 -38.12 -4.13 1.28
C PRO A 38 -38.23 -2.60 1.17
N LEU A 39 -37.46 -1.88 2.01
CA LEU A 39 -37.47 -0.42 2.11
C LEU A 39 -37.32 0.32 0.77
N PRO A 40 -36.43 -0.09 -0.16
CA PRO A 40 -36.28 0.59 -1.46
C PRO A 40 -37.56 0.58 -2.33
N ASN A 41 -38.47 -0.37 -2.08
CA ASN A 41 -39.75 -0.44 -2.80
C ASN A 41 -40.80 0.53 -2.25
N ILE A 42 -40.57 1.09 -1.05
CA ILE A 42 -41.54 1.92 -0.33
C ILE A 42 -41.01 3.34 -0.09
N VAL A 43 -39.70 3.54 0.04
CA VAL A 43 -39.10 4.84 0.32
C VAL A 43 -38.11 5.19 -0.78
N SER A 44 -38.22 6.40 -1.34
CA SER A 44 -37.25 6.89 -2.33
C SER A 44 -35.95 7.29 -1.66
N LEU A 45 -34.83 7.17 -2.38
CA LEU A 45 -33.53 7.62 -1.90
C LEU A 45 -33.55 9.11 -1.51
N SER A 46 -34.22 9.95 -2.30
CA SER A 46 -34.38 11.37 -2.02
C SER A 46 -35.03 11.66 -0.67
N ASN A 47 -36.05 10.89 -0.27
CA ASN A 47 -36.71 11.06 1.02
C ASN A 47 -35.81 10.66 2.18
N LEU A 48 -35.02 9.57 2.03
CA LEU A 48 -34.05 9.18 3.06
C LEU A 48 -32.94 10.23 3.23
N LEU A 49 -32.46 10.83 2.14
CA LEU A 49 -31.48 11.91 2.19
C LEU A 49 -32.02 13.15 2.91
N GLU A 50 -33.28 13.52 2.68
CA GLU A 50 -33.93 14.62 3.41
C GLU A 50 -34.13 14.30 4.90
N LEU A 51 -34.50 13.06 5.25
CA LEU A 51 -34.58 12.62 6.65
C LEU A 51 -33.21 12.62 7.33
N ALA A 52 -32.16 12.16 6.64
CA ALA A 52 -30.79 12.23 7.15
C ALA A 52 -30.39 13.69 7.43
N LYS A 53 -30.61 14.58 6.46
CA LYS A 53 -30.35 16.01 6.59
C LYS A 53 -31.10 16.64 7.77
N SER A 54 -32.41 16.40 7.88
CA SER A 54 -33.23 16.90 8.99
C SER A 54 -32.73 16.40 10.35
N SER A 55 -32.25 15.16 10.41
CA SER A 55 -31.72 14.59 11.64
C SER A 55 -30.37 15.23 12.02
N MET A 56 -29.48 15.47 11.05
CA MET A 56 -28.22 16.19 11.27
C MET A 56 -28.43 17.62 11.75
N ILE A 57 -29.42 18.34 11.19
CA ILE A 57 -29.83 19.66 11.67
C ILE A 57 -30.31 19.57 13.13
N GLY A 58 -31.20 18.62 13.44
CA GLY A 58 -31.69 18.44 14.80
C GLY A 58 -30.58 18.10 15.81
N ILE A 59 -29.58 17.30 15.42
CA ILE A 59 -28.38 17.04 16.24
C ILE A 59 -27.62 18.34 16.51
N GLN A 60 -27.39 19.15 15.47
CA GLN A 60 -26.66 20.41 15.58
C GLN A 60 -27.38 21.43 16.47
N GLU A 61 -28.70 21.58 16.30
CA GLU A 61 -29.54 22.47 17.10
C GLU A 61 -29.58 22.02 18.56
N ALA A 62 -29.90 20.76 18.81
CA ALA A 62 -29.97 20.21 20.16
C ALA A 62 -28.62 20.27 20.89
N TYR A 63 -27.50 20.10 20.17
CA TYR A 63 -26.16 20.29 20.71
C TYR A 63 -25.87 21.77 21.03
N SER A 64 -26.34 22.70 20.21
CA SER A 64 -26.14 24.14 20.44
C SER A 64 -26.92 24.66 21.65
N GLU A 65 -28.07 24.04 21.95
CA GLU A 65 -28.92 24.36 23.10
C GLU A 65 -28.54 23.60 24.38
N ARG A 66 -27.49 22.77 24.33
CA ARG A 66 -27.09 21.93 25.47
C ARG A 66 -26.65 22.75 26.68
N THR A 67 -26.85 22.17 27.85
CA THR A 67 -26.24 22.66 29.09
C THR A 67 -24.99 21.84 29.40
N ASN A 68 -24.04 22.40 30.14
CA ASN A 68 -22.81 21.68 30.54
C ASN A 68 -23.09 20.42 31.39
N GLU A 69 -24.31 20.26 31.91
CA GLU A 69 -24.71 19.13 32.75
C GLU A 69 -25.32 17.97 31.96
N CYS A 70 -25.76 18.19 30.72
CA CYS A 70 -26.42 17.15 29.91
C CYS A 70 -26.07 17.29 28.42
N TYR A 71 -25.09 16.50 27.98
CA TYR A 71 -24.64 16.43 26.59
C TYR A 71 -25.63 15.71 25.66
N VAL A 72 -26.45 14.81 26.20
CA VAL A 72 -27.46 14.04 25.45
C VAL A 72 -28.85 14.35 25.99
N ASN A 73 -29.46 15.43 25.50
CA ASN A 73 -30.84 15.76 25.80
C ASN A 73 -31.82 14.92 24.95
N PRO A 74 -33.13 14.89 25.27
CA PRO A 74 -34.11 14.08 24.55
C PRO A 74 -34.19 14.36 23.05
N ASP A 75 -34.04 15.62 22.64
CA ASP A 75 -34.09 16.01 21.22
C ASP A 75 -32.86 15.51 20.46
N PHE A 76 -31.67 15.67 21.06
CA PHE A 76 -30.42 15.12 20.52
C PHE A 76 -30.52 13.60 20.35
N ARG A 77 -31.07 12.89 21.34
CA ARG A 77 -31.27 11.44 21.28
C ARG A 77 -32.23 11.07 20.15
N LYS A 78 -33.39 11.73 20.07
CA LYS A 78 -34.39 11.48 19.04
C LYS A 78 -33.82 11.69 17.62
N SER A 79 -33.08 12.77 17.40
CA SER A 79 -32.45 13.04 16.11
C SER A 79 -31.33 12.04 15.79
N SER A 80 -30.55 11.62 16.78
CA SER A 80 -29.50 10.61 16.60
C SER A 80 -30.07 9.23 16.27
N GLU A 81 -31.15 8.82 16.97
CA GLU A 81 -31.86 7.57 16.71
C GLU A 81 -32.43 7.56 15.28
N LEU A 82 -33.12 8.64 14.88
CA LEU A 82 -33.66 8.74 13.52
C LEU A 82 -32.55 8.66 12.47
N LEU A 83 -31.43 9.35 12.68
CA LEU A 83 -30.29 9.32 11.76
C LEU A 83 -29.70 7.91 11.63
N HIS A 84 -29.53 7.22 12.76
CA HIS A 84 -29.05 5.82 12.77
C HIS A 84 -29.99 4.90 11.98
N GLU A 85 -31.29 5.06 12.15
CA GLU A 85 -32.30 4.26 11.45
C GLU A 85 -32.30 4.54 9.94
N VAL A 86 -32.09 5.78 9.53
CA VAL A 86 -31.92 6.18 8.12
C VAL A 86 -30.63 5.61 7.53
N LEU A 87 -29.52 5.62 8.28
CA LEU A 87 -28.25 5.02 7.84
C LEU A 87 -28.39 3.51 7.63
N HIS A 88 -29.05 2.82 8.55
CA HIS A 88 -29.37 1.41 8.37
C HIS A 88 -30.28 1.19 7.14
N ALA A 89 -31.14 2.14 6.79
CA ALA A 89 -31.96 2.03 5.58
C ALA A 89 -31.12 2.14 4.27
N PHE A 90 -29.99 2.85 4.29
CA PHE A 90 -29.11 2.94 3.11
C PHE A 90 -28.45 1.60 2.75
N SER A 91 -28.28 0.67 3.69
CA SER A 91 -27.69 -0.65 3.41
C SER A 91 -28.53 -1.48 2.43
N TYR A 92 -29.83 -1.17 2.29
CA TYR A 92 -30.72 -1.82 1.33
C TYR A 92 -30.54 -1.33 -0.11
N TYR A 93 -29.77 -0.26 -0.34
CA TYR A 93 -29.48 0.27 -1.67
C TYR A 93 -28.24 -0.42 -2.25
N LYS A 94 -28.45 -1.11 -3.38
CA LYS A 94 -27.44 -2.02 -3.95
C LYS A 94 -26.67 -1.44 -5.12
N SER A 95 -27.20 -0.45 -5.83
CA SER A 95 -26.48 0.07 -7.00
C SER A 95 -25.30 0.94 -6.58
N SER A 96 -24.17 0.79 -7.29
CA SER A 96 -22.98 1.60 -7.08
C SER A 96 -23.25 3.10 -7.26
N LEU A 97 -24.20 3.45 -8.14
CA LEU A 97 -24.63 4.81 -8.38
C LEU A 97 -25.34 5.43 -7.16
N GLU A 98 -26.31 4.71 -6.57
CA GLU A 98 -27.03 5.17 -5.37
C GLU A 98 -26.08 5.30 -4.17
N ARG A 99 -25.17 4.34 -3.98
CA ARG A 99 -24.15 4.42 -2.92
C ARG A 99 -23.25 5.64 -3.09
N SER A 100 -22.80 5.90 -4.32
CA SER A 100 -21.98 7.08 -4.63
C SER A 100 -22.76 8.38 -4.37
N GLU A 101 -24.06 8.42 -4.68
CA GLU A 101 -24.91 9.57 -4.40
C GLU A 101 -25.05 9.82 -2.89
N ILE A 102 -25.26 8.76 -2.10
CA ILE A 102 -25.33 8.83 -0.64
C ILE A 102 -24.03 9.40 -0.07
N ILE A 103 -22.88 8.82 -0.42
CA ILE A 103 -21.56 9.25 0.06
C ILE A 103 -21.34 10.75 -0.21
N ASN A 104 -21.52 11.17 -1.47
CA ASN A 104 -21.36 12.57 -1.87
C ASN A 104 -22.28 13.52 -1.08
N LYS A 105 -23.51 13.10 -0.75
CA LYS A 105 -24.44 13.89 0.06
C LYS A 105 -24.02 13.98 1.51
N PHE A 106 -23.54 12.89 2.11
CA PHE A 106 -23.03 12.91 3.48
C PHE A 106 -21.78 13.77 3.61
N GLU A 107 -20.85 13.73 2.66
CA GLU A 107 -19.72 14.67 2.63
C GLU A 107 -20.21 16.13 2.59
N GLN A 108 -21.24 16.43 1.80
CA GLN A 108 -21.83 17.77 1.72
C GLN A 108 -22.49 18.18 3.05
N TYR A 109 -23.34 17.32 3.61
CA TYR A 109 -24.03 17.58 4.88
C TYR A 109 -23.05 17.73 6.03
N GLU A 110 -21.98 16.95 6.04
CA GLU A 110 -20.96 17.03 7.07
C GLU A 110 -20.19 18.36 7.03
N LYS A 111 -19.95 18.92 5.82
CA LYS A 111 -19.37 20.26 5.65
C LYS A 111 -20.26 21.37 6.22
N GLU A 112 -21.58 21.18 6.20
CA GLU A 112 -22.57 22.17 6.65
C GLU A 112 -22.89 22.03 8.15
N TYR A 113 -23.14 20.81 8.62
CA TYR A 113 -23.69 20.55 9.96
C TYR A 113 -22.66 20.08 10.98
N LYS A 114 -21.46 19.65 10.54
CA LYS A 114 -20.36 19.21 11.43
C LYS A 114 -20.78 18.11 12.41
N THR A 115 -21.57 17.16 11.92
CA THR A 115 -22.18 16.15 12.78
C THR A 115 -21.11 15.20 13.32
N ILE A 116 -20.06 14.87 12.56
CA ILE A 116 -18.94 14.05 13.06
C ILE A 116 -18.22 14.74 14.21
N GLU A 117 -17.90 16.03 14.13
CA GLU A 117 -17.25 16.72 15.25
C GLU A 117 -18.11 16.73 16.51
N ILE A 118 -19.42 17.00 16.34
CA ILE A 118 -20.39 17.00 17.44
C ILE A 118 -20.49 15.62 18.08
N VAL A 119 -20.64 14.57 17.27
CA VAL A 119 -20.77 13.19 17.72
C VAL A 119 -19.50 12.73 18.44
N CYS A 120 -18.32 13.04 17.90
CA CYS A 120 -17.04 12.73 18.53
C CYS A 120 -16.85 13.47 19.86
N GLU A 121 -17.22 14.76 19.94
CA GLU A 121 -17.14 15.52 21.20
C GLU A 121 -18.08 14.94 22.26
N VAL A 122 -19.36 14.72 21.92
CA VAL A 122 -20.34 14.13 22.84
C VAL A 122 -19.91 12.74 23.28
N SER A 123 -19.41 11.91 22.36
CA SER A 123 -18.87 10.58 22.71
C SER A 123 -17.68 10.67 23.67
N THR A 124 -16.80 11.66 23.47
CA THR A 124 -15.65 11.92 24.35
C THR A 124 -16.10 12.25 25.77
N GLU A 125 -17.17 13.04 25.92
CA GLU A 125 -17.73 13.36 27.24
C GLU A 125 -18.44 12.15 27.87
N LEU A 126 -19.16 11.35 27.06
CA LEU A 126 -19.75 10.09 27.53
C LEU A 126 -18.68 9.10 28.03
N PHE A 127 -17.51 9.02 27.37
CA PHE A 127 -16.39 8.20 27.86
C PHE A 127 -15.94 8.62 29.26
N LYS A 128 -15.90 9.93 29.56
CA LYS A 128 -15.51 10.44 30.90
C LYS A 128 -16.55 10.10 31.97
N ILE A 129 -17.83 10.04 31.63
CA ILE A 129 -18.89 9.61 32.57
C ILE A 129 -18.74 8.12 32.90
N GLY A 130 -18.22 7.34 31.96
CA GLY A 130 -17.96 5.89 32.10
C GLY A 130 -16.64 5.52 32.78
N ASP A 131 -15.87 6.47 33.34
CA ASP A 131 -14.57 6.30 34.01
C ASP A 131 -14.60 5.45 35.31
N ASN A 132 -15.61 4.58 35.46
CA ASN A 132 -15.66 3.59 36.51
C ASN A 132 -14.85 2.37 36.07
N LYS A 133 -14.05 1.78 36.96
CA LYS A 133 -13.24 0.55 36.73
C LYS A 133 -14.08 -0.73 36.49
N GLU A 134 -15.30 -0.59 35.99
CA GLU A 134 -16.23 -1.66 35.66
C GLU A 134 -16.53 -1.62 34.16
N PHE A 135 -16.74 -2.77 33.53
CA PHE A 135 -17.10 -2.84 32.11
C PHE A 135 -18.62 -2.93 31.96
N PRO A 136 -19.29 -2.01 31.23
CA PRO A 136 -18.75 -0.76 30.66
C PRO A 136 -18.75 0.43 31.64
N GLY A 137 -19.20 0.25 32.90
CA GLY A 137 -19.10 1.29 33.95
C GLY A 137 -20.05 2.48 33.76
N MET A 138 -20.86 2.44 32.70
CA MET A 138 -21.78 3.48 32.25
C MET A 138 -23.24 3.05 32.55
N GLN A 139 -24.14 4.00 32.78
CA GLN A 139 -25.56 3.70 33.01
C GLN A 139 -26.33 3.57 31.69
N GLY A 140 -27.41 2.78 31.69
CA GLY A 140 -28.09 2.28 30.48
C GLY A 140 -28.45 3.34 29.41
N GLU A 141 -28.89 4.53 29.80
CA GLU A 141 -29.21 5.58 28.82
C GLU A 141 -27.98 6.14 28.09
N ASN A 142 -26.85 6.27 28.79
CA ASN A 142 -25.60 6.74 28.21
C ASN A 142 -24.98 5.69 27.29
N ILE A 143 -25.08 4.41 27.66
CA ILE A 143 -24.64 3.28 26.82
C ILE A 143 -25.38 3.28 25.49
N LYS A 144 -26.71 3.39 25.52
CA LYS A 144 -27.55 3.41 24.30
C LYS A 144 -27.20 4.59 23.42
N SER A 145 -27.05 5.77 24.02
CA SER A 145 -26.67 6.98 23.30
C SER A 145 -25.30 6.84 22.65
N LEU A 146 -24.31 6.33 23.39
CA LEU A 146 -22.97 6.10 22.87
C LEU A 146 -22.96 5.06 21.74
N ASN A 147 -23.73 3.97 21.86
CA ASN A 147 -23.85 2.97 20.82
C ASN A 147 -24.40 3.58 19.51
N ILE A 148 -25.46 4.38 19.59
CA ILE A 148 -26.04 5.09 18.43
C ILE A 148 -25.02 6.01 17.79
N LEU A 149 -24.32 6.80 18.59
CA LEU A 149 -23.33 7.79 18.14
C LEU A 149 -22.12 7.13 17.46
N LEU A 150 -21.56 6.10 18.06
CA LEU A 150 -20.42 5.39 17.46
C LEU A 150 -20.85 4.60 16.22
N SER A 151 -22.05 4.02 16.23
CA SER A 151 -22.63 3.39 15.04
C SER A 151 -22.77 4.38 13.90
N TYR A 152 -23.22 5.61 14.17
CA TYR A 152 -23.27 6.68 13.17
C TYR A 152 -21.89 6.92 12.53
N LEU A 153 -20.83 7.04 13.34
CA LEU A 153 -19.47 7.27 12.83
C LEU A 153 -19.01 6.13 11.90
N VAL A 154 -19.31 4.89 12.29
CA VAL A 154 -18.97 3.71 11.49
C VAL A 154 -19.71 3.73 10.15
N HIS A 155 -21.04 3.84 10.15
CA HIS A 155 -21.84 3.76 8.93
C HIS A 155 -21.58 4.92 7.96
N THR A 156 -21.29 6.12 8.48
CA THR A 156 -21.02 7.29 7.62
C THR A 156 -19.62 7.29 7.04
N SER A 157 -18.65 6.66 7.71
CA SER A 157 -17.25 6.70 7.29
C SER A 157 -16.79 5.43 6.59
N GLU A 158 -17.65 4.40 6.53
CA GLU A 158 -17.38 3.15 5.83
C GLU A 158 -17.15 3.42 4.33
N ASP A 159 -15.98 3.03 3.83
CA ASP A 159 -15.50 3.31 2.47
C ASP A 159 -15.34 4.81 2.09
N ASP A 160 -15.41 5.74 3.04
CA ASP A 160 -15.19 7.18 2.81
C ASP A 160 -13.86 7.67 3.40
N ARG A 161 -12.93 8.08 2.52
CA ARG A 161 -11.61 8.58 2.89
C ARG A 161 -11.67 9.94 3.59
N GLU A 162 -12.51 10.88 3.13
CA GLU A 162 -12.56 12.25 3.67
C GLU A 162 -13.08 12.22 5.11
N LEU A 163 -14.14 11.45 5.36
CA LEU A 163 -14.76 11.31 6.67
C LEU A 163 -13.88 10.53 7.65
N CYS A 164 -13.24 9.42 7.21
CA CYS A 164 -12.25 8.72 8.04
C CYS A 164 -11.08 9.64 8.45
N ASN A 165 -10.56 10.44 7.51
CA ASN A 165 -9.50 11.41 7.79
C ASN A 165 -9.95 12.49 8.77
N LYS A 166 -11.22 12.90 8.73
CA LYS A 166 -11.80 13.86 9.66
C LYS A 166 -11.86 13.30 11.09
N ILE A 167 -12.33 12.06 11.26
CA ILE A 167 -12.34 11.36 12.56
C ILE A 167 -10.91 11.23 13.09
N ALA A 168 -9.95 10.84 12.24
CA ALA A 168 -8.56 10.68 12.65
C ALA A 168 -7.90 11.98 13.16
N GLN A 169 -8.38 13.15 12.71
CA GLN A 169 -7.88 14.46 13.16
C GLN A 169 -8.43 14.86 14.53
N LEU A 170 -9.51 14.25 15.01
CA LEU A 170 -10.12 14.53 16.31
C LEU A 170 -9.37 13.78 17.41
N THR A 171 -8.15 14.25 17.73
CA THR A 171 -7.22 13.56 18.63
C THR A 171 -7.80 13.30 20.03
N GLU A 172 -8.58 14.21 20.59
CA GLU A 172 -9.17 14.02 21.93
C GLU A 172 -10.21 12.90 21.95
N PHE A 173 -10.96 12.71 20.86
CA PHE A 173 -11.85 11.56 20.70
C PHE A 173 -11.07 10.25 20.62
N LEU A 174 -10.01 10.20 19.81
CA LEU A 174 -9.16 9.00 19.70
C LEU A 174 -8.47 8.64 21.03
N LYS A 175 -8.00 9.64 21.78
CA LYS A 175 -7.46 9.45 23.14
C LYS A 175 -8.53 8.93 24.10
N GLY A 176 -9.73 9.50 24.07
CA GLY A 176 -10.86 9.04 24.88
C GLY A 176 -11.22 7.59 24.58
N ALA A 177 -11.33 7.24 23.30
CA ALA A 177 -11.61 5.88 22.83
C ALA A 177 -10.52 4.89 23.26
N THR A 178 -9.25 5.21 23.09
CA THR A 178 -8.14 4.32 23.52
C THR A 178 -8.04 4.20 25.04
N THR A 179 -8.27 5.30 25.77
CA THR A 179 -8.28 5.28 27.24
C THR A 179 -9.38 4.36 27.77
N ILE A 180 -10.61 4.47 27.24
CA ILE A 180 -11.71 3.63 27.73
C ILE A 180 -11.50 2.15 27.36
N LEU A 181 -10.94 1.87 26.18
CA LEU A 181 -10.54 0.51 25.79
C LEU A 181 -9.48 -0.07 26.73
N GLU A 182 -8.50 0.72 27.15
CA GLU A 182 -7.46 0.31 28.09
C GLU A 182 -8.05 0.01 29.47
N GLN A 183 -8.89 0.90 29.98
CA GLN A 183 -9.59 0.72 31.27
C GLN A 183 -10.49 -0.51 31.28
N TRP A 184 -11.08 -0.85 30.14
CA TRP A 184 -11.99 -1.98 30.00
C TRP A 184 -11.31 -3.33 29.86
N VAL A 185 -9.97 -3.42 29.70
CA VAL A 185 -9.27 -4.70 29.57
C VAL A 185 -9.57 -5.63 30.75
N GLU A 186 -9.23 -5.23 31.97
CA GLU A 186 -9.38 -6.09 33.15
C GLU A 186 -10.86 -6.46 33.40
N PRO A 187 -11.81 -5.51 33.40
CA PRO A 187 -13.20 -5.84 33.70
C PRO A 187 -13.88 -6.61 32.56
N TYR A 188 -13.45 -6.43 31.31
CA TYR A 188 -13.87 -7.27 30.19
C TYR A 188 -13.50 -8.73 30.45
N PHE A 189 -12.23 -9.04 30.75
CA PHE A 189 -11.80 -10.43 30.97
C PHE A 189 -12.36 -11.05 32.26
N ASN A 190 -12.70 -10.23 33.26
CA ASN A 190 -13.32 -10.68 34.51
C ASN A 190 -14.86 -10.76 34.48
N ARG A 191 -15.50 -10.43 33.35
CA ARG A 191 -16.97 -10.43 33.21
C ARG A 191 -17.55 -11.83 33.38
N ARG A 192 -18.70 -11.92 34.05
CA ARG A 192 -19.48 -13.18 34.07
C ARG A 192 -20.26 -13.32 32.77
N SER A 193 -20.36 -14.54 32.25
CA SER A 193 -21.01 -14.84 30.97
C SER A 193 -22.48 -14.42 30.86
N GLU A 194 -23.14 -14.00 31.94
CA GLU A 194 -24.56 -13.61 31.99
C GLU A 194 -24.78 -12.07 31.91
N GLN A 195 -23.71 -11.26 32.00
CA GLN A 195 -23.75 -9.79 31.78
C GLN A 195 -23.50 -9.49 30.29
N ILE A 196 -24.36 -10.03 29.43
CA ILE A 196 -24.23 -9.94 27.97
C ILE A 196 -25.05 -8.74 27.50
N THR A 197 -24.39 -7.77 26.85
CA THR A 197 -24.63 -7.36 25.44
C THR A 197 -24.11 -5.93 25.22
N GLU A 198 -24.68 -4.93 25.89
CA GLU A 198 -24.57 -3.54 25.41
C GLU A 198 -23.13 -2.96 25.45
N GLY A 199 -22.32 -3.29 26.47
CA GLY A 199 -20.91 -2.85 26.54
C GLY A 199 -20.00 -3.58 25.54
N ALA A 200 -20.31 -4.85 25.23
CA ALA A 200 -19.59 -5.61 24.21
C ALA A 200 -19.88 -5.07 22.80
N ASP A 201 -21.11 -4.58 22.58
CA ASP A 201 -21.47 -3.92 21.32
C ASP A 201 -20.68 -2.61 21.15
N ILE A 202 -20.55 -1.79 22.20
CA ILE A 202 -19.70 -0.58 22.13
C ILE A 202 -18.25 -0.95 21.84
N LEU A 203 -17.72 -1.97 22.50
CA LEU A 203 -16.38 -2.47 22.25
C LEU A 203 -16.21 -2.82 20.77
N GLU A 204 -17.11 -3.65 20.23
CA GLU A 204 -17.12 -4.05 18.82
C GLU A 204 -17.17 -2.83 17.87
N ILE A 205 -18.05 -1.85 18.14
CA ILE A 205 -18.18 -0.65 17.31
C ILE A 205 -16.92 0.21 17.37
N LEU A 206 -16.31 0.42 18.54
CA LEU A 206 -15.06 1.18 18.67
C LEU A 206 -13.94 0.52 17.87
N TYR A 207 -13.86 -0.81 17.94
CA TYR A 207 -12.91 -1.57 17.16
C TYR A 207 -13.16 -1.48 15.66
N ARG A 208 -14.43 -1.55 15.22
CA ARG A 208 -14.81 -1.38 13.81
C ARG A 208 -14.44 0.03 13.34
N LEU A 209 -14.69 1.04 14.17
CA LEU A 209 -14.31 2.43 13.90
C LEU A 209 -12.79 2.61 13.75
N LEU A 210 -12.01 2.05 14.68
CA LEU A 210 -10.55 2.07 14.58
C LEU A 210 -10.06 1.33 13.33
N TYR A 211 -10.68 0.19 13.00
CA TYR A 211 -10.35 -0.56 11.78
C TYR A 211 -10.59 0.29 10.54
N ILE A 212 -11.79 0.84 10.32
CA ILE A 212 -12.09 1.63 9.11
C ILE A 212 -11.18 2.87 9.00
N VAL A 213 -10.87 3.54 10.11
CA VAL A 213 -9.96 4.70 10.10
C VAL A 213 -8.54 4.29 9.71
N THR A 214 -8.07 3.14 10.20
CA THR A 214 -6.72 2.62 9.92
C THR A 214 -6.57 1.97 8.54
N MET A 215 -7.66 1.78 7.79
CA MET A 215 -7.60 1.36 6.39
C MET A 215 -6.93 2.39 5.47
N PHE A 216 -6.84 3.64 5.92
CA PHE A 216 -6.17 4.73 5.22
C PHE A 216 -4.82 5.02 5.87
N GLU A 217 -3.74 4.87 5.09
CA GLU A 217 -2.35 4.94 5.58
C GLU A 217 -2.04 6.28 6.26
N GLU A 218 -2.61 7.38 5.77
CA GLU A 218 -2.40 8.71 6.34
C GLU A 218 -2.89 8.85 7.80
N ASN A 219 -3.74 7.93 8.26
CA ASN A 219 -4.29 7.93 9.62
C ASN A 219 -3.52 7.03 10.58
N VAL A 220 -2.72 6.09 10.06
CA VAL A 220 -2.00 5.09 10.87
C VAL A 220 -1.17 5.76 11.96
N GLN A 221 -0.39 6.79 11.63
CA GLN A 221 0.45 7.47 12.62
C GLN A 221 -0.38 8.13 13.73
N ARG A 222 -1.53 8.75 13.40
CA ARG A 222 -2.39 9.39 14.40
C ARG A 222 -2.98 8.38 15.38
N ILE A 223 -3.35 7.20 14.88
CA ILE A 223 -3.86 6.09 15.69
C ILE A 223 -2.73 5.50 16.56
N ARG A 224 -1.50 5.42 16.05
CA ARG A 224 -0.34 5.01 16.86
C ARG A 224 -0.01 6.02 17.97
N ASP A 225 -0.13 7.32 17.69
CA ASP A 225 0.19 8.39 18.65
C ASP A 225 -0.71 8.40 19.89
N VAL A 226 -1.88 7.73 19.84
CA VAL A 226 -2.80 7.56 20.99
C VAL A 226 -2.62 6.22 21.71
N ASN A 227 -1.44 5.59 21.61
CA ASN A 227 -1.09 4.31 22.24
C ASN A 227 -1.99 3.10 21.88
N CYS A 228 -2.63 3.15 20.71
CA CYS A 228 -3.61 2.14 20.29
C CYS A 228 -3.04 0.70 20.24
N ILE A 229 -1.75 0.53 19.92
CA ILE A 229 -1.12 -0.80 19.85
C ILE A 229 -1.13 -1.50 21.22
N GLU A 230 -0.63 -0.84 22.25
CA GLU A 230 -0.54 -1.43 23.60
C GLU A 230 -1.94 -1.68 24.17
N THR A 231 -2.89 -0.77 23.90
CA THR A 231 -4.29 -0.92 24.29
C THR A 231 -4.97 -2.14 23.66
N ILE A 232 -4.67 -2.45 22.39
CA ILE A 232 -5.37 -3.52 21.65
C ILE A 232 -4.78 -4.91 21.89
N ILE A 233 -3.47 -5.03 22.11
CA ILE A 233 -2.79 -6.33 22.27
C ILE A 233 -3.51 -7.29 23.23
N PRO A 234 -3.98 -6.87 24.43
CA PRO A 234 -4.69 -7.77 25.36
C PRO A 234 -5.93 -8.44 24.77
N TYR A 235 -6.64 -7.76 23.87
CA TYR A 235 -7.90 -8.26 23.30
C TYR A 235 -7.70 -9.36 22.24
N LEU A 236 -6.46 -9.63 21.80
CA LEU A 236 -6.14 -10.82 21.00
C LEU A 236 -6.46 -12.13 21.74
N ASP A 237 -6.40 -12.09 23.07
CA ASP A 237 -6.69 -13.22 23.97
C ASP A 237 -8.17 -13.29 24.36
N SER A 238 -9.04 -12.45 23.79
CA SER A 238 -10.49 -12.50 24.03
C SER A 238 -11.09 -13.88 23.69
N ASP A 239 -12.14 -14.30 24.41
CA ASP A 239 -12.94 -15.47 24.05
C ASP A 239 -13.93 -15.19 22.89
N ASP A 240 -14.19 -13.91 22.57
CA ASP A 240 -15.05 -13.51 21.45
C ASP A 240 -14.23 -13.36 20.17
N ASN A 241 -14.42 -14.29 19.23
CA ASN A 241 -13.67 -14.29 17.98
C ASN A 241 -13.88 -13.03 17.12
N ARG A 242 -14.99 -12.29 17.27
CA ARG A 242 -15.20 -11.01 16.57
C ARG A 242 -14.24 -9.95 17.08
N ILE A 243 -14.14 -9.81 18.40
CA ILE A 243 -13.22 -8.87 19.05
C ILE A 243 -11.77 -9.23 18.74
N ARG A 244 -11.42 -10.52 18.76
CA ARG A 244 -10.07 -10.98 18.39
C ARG A 244 -9.73 -10.65 16.94
N LEU A 245 -10.69 -10.86 16.02
CA LEU A 245 -10.49 -10.58 14.60
C LEU A 245 -10.31 -9.08 14.36
N LEU A 246 -11.18 -8.27 14.92
CA LEU A 246 -11.08 -6.81 14.88
C LEU A 246 -9.74 -6.32 15.43
N SER A 247 -9.33 -6.85 16.59
CA SER A 247 -8.05 -6.52 17.22
C SER A 247 -6.88 -6.85 16.30
N LEU A 248 -6.90 -8.04 15.69
CA LEU A 248 -5.89 -8.46 14.73
C LEU A 248 -5.88 -7.58 13.48
N ALA A 249 -7.05 -7.19 12.97
CA ALA A 249 -7.18 -6.33 11.79
C ALA A 249 -6.60 -4.92 12.05
N VAL A 250 -7.00 -4.29 13.17
CA VAL A 250 -6.46 -2.98 13.56
C VAL A 250 -4.94 -3.05 13.75
N LEU A 251 -4.45 -4.05 14.50
CA LEU A 251 -3.01 -4.24 14.70
C LEU A 251 -2.27 -4.48 13.40
N SER A 252 -2.83 -5.24 12.45
CA SER A 252 -2.20 -5.53 11.16
C SER A 252 -2.12 -4.29 10.25
N ASN A 253 -3.03 -3.32 10.42
CA ASN A 253 -2.96 -2.03 9.75
C ASN A 253 -1.90 -1.11 10.37
N ILE A 254 -1.86 -1.02 11.70
CA ILE A 254 -1.02 -0.02 12.38
C ILE A 254 0.39 -0.50 12.69
N ALA A 255 0.63 -1.81 12.80
CA ALA A 255 1.94 -2.36 13.12
C ALA A 255 2.93 -2.21 11.95
N ASN A 256 4.19 -1.92 12.28
CA ASN A 256 5.27 -1.95 11.31
C ASN A 256 5.73 -3.40 11.04
N GLU A 257 6.57 -3.61 10.01
CA GLU A 257 7.01 -4.95 9.62
C GLU A 257 7.64 -5.75 10.78
N SER A 258 8.45 -5.12 11.62
CA SER A 258 9.07 -5.82 12.76
C SER A 258 8.04 -6.20 13.84
N GLU A 259 7.09 -5.31 14.12
CA GLU A 259 6.00 -5.56 15.07
C GLU A 259 5.05 -6.65 14.56
N ILE A 260 4.71 -6.65 13.27
CA ILE A 260 3.86 -7.67 12.65
C ILE A 260 4.42 -9.07 12.83
N GLN A 261 5.75 -9.25 12.67
CA GLN A 261 6.36 -10.57 12.89
C GLN A 261 6.31 -11.01 14.37
N THR A 262 6.16 -10.07 15.31
CA THR A 262 5.98 -10.37 16.74
C THR A 262 4.53 -10.61 17.16
N LEU A 263 3.55 -10.18 16.36
CA LEU A 263 2.13 -10.45 16.60
C LEU A 263 1.90 -11.96 16.55
N LYS A 264 1.69 -12.56 17.72
CA LYS A 264 1.35 -13.97 17.83
C LYS A 264 -0.12 -14.13 17.49
N SER A 265 -0.43 -14.58 16.28
CA SER A 265 -1.73 -15.19 16.01
C SER A 265 -1.69 -16.66 16.44
N ASN A 266 -2.81 -17.19 16.91
CA ASN A 266 -2.97 -18.61 17.15
C ASN A 266 -3.77 -19.27 16.02
N ASP A 267 -3.65 -20.59 15.89
CA ASP A 267 -4.36 -21.37 14.87
C ASP A 267 -5.88 -21.14 14.89
N GLY A 268 -6.44 -20.93 16.10
CA GLY A 268 -7.87 -20.69 16.30
C GLY A 268 -8.39 -19.42 15.61
N ILE A 269 -7.65 -18.30 15.69
CA ILE A 269 -8.09 -17.05 15.03
C ILE A 269 -7.95 -17.16 13.51
N ILE A 270 -6.89 -17.80 13.00
CA ILE A 270 -6.73 -18.03 11.56
C ILE A 270 -7.87 -18.90 11.02
N LYS A 271 -8.22 -19.97 11.73
CA LYS A 271 -9.36 -20.83 11.40
C LYS A 271 -10.68 -20.06 11.42
N TYR A 272 -10.88 -19.17 12.38
CA TYR A 272 -12.07 -18.31 12.44
C TYR A 272 -12.16 -17.36 11.25
N VAL A 273 -11.05 -16.72 10.85
CA VAL A 273 -11.03 -15.84 9.67
C VAL A 273 -11.39 -16.59 8.39
N VAL A 274 -10.82 -17.77 8.17
CA VAL A 274 -11.15 -18.60 7.01
C VAL A 274 -12.61 -19.05 7.04
N TRP A 275 -13.12 -19.40 8.22
CA TRP A 275 -14.55 -19.71 8.41
C TRP A 275 -15.44 -18.50 8.09
N ALA A 276 -15.09 -17.30 8.55
CA ALA A 276 -15.85 -16.07 8.29
C ALA A 276 -15.93 -15.78 6.79
N VAL A 277 -14.81 -15.89 6.07
CA VAL A 277 -14.79 -15.79 4.59
C VAL A 277 -15.70 -16.83 3.95
N SER A 278 -15.67 -18.08 4.44
CA SER A 278 -16.53 -19.15 3.92
C SER A 278 -18.02 -18.89 4.17
N MET A 279 -18.37 -18.28 5.30
CA MET A 279 -19.76 -17.92 5.61
C MET A 279 -20.21 -16.79 4.70
N ALA A 280 -19.43 -15.71 4.58
CA ALA A 280 -19.74 -14.58 3.73
C ALA A 280 -19.95 -15.00 2.25
N LEU A 281 -19.19 -15.97 1.75
CA LEU A 281 -19.37 -16.54 0.41
C LEU A 281 -20.61 -17.44 0.25
N LYS A 282 -21.15 -18.02 1.32
CA LYS A 282 -22.33 -18.91 1.29
C LYS A 282 -23.64 -18.15 1.46
N THR A 283 -23.59 -17.04 2.17
CA THR A 283 -24.75 -16.20 2.42
C THR A 283 -24.89 -15.19 1.29
N GLU A 284 -25.81 -15.42 0.35
CA GLU A 284 -26.38 -14.34 -0.48
C GLU A 284 -27.22 -13.36 0.35
N CYS A 285 -27.30 -13.56 1.67
CA CYS A 285 -28.13 -12.77 2.57
C CYS A 285 -27.45 -11.45 2.94
N ASP A 286 -27.93 -10.38 2.31
CA ASP A 286 -27.94 -9.04 2.89
C ASP A 286 -28.70 -9.08 4.23
N GLY A 287 -27.99 -8.90 5.33
CA GLY A 287 -28.60 -8.68 6.64
C GLY A 287 -28.00 -9.55 7.72
N TRP A 288 -27.06 -8.95 8.46
CA TRP A 288 -26.45 -9.45 9.69
C TRP A 288 -25.37 -10.54 9.52
N ASP A 289 -24.20 -10.12 9.03
CA ASP A 289 -22.92 -10.52 9.61
C ASP A 289 -21.87 -9.43 9.34
N ILE A 290 -20.96 -9.23 10.29
CA ILE A 290 -20.24 -7.96 10.59
C ILE A 290 -19.29 -7.45 9.48
N TRP A 291 -19.09 -8.24 8.43
CA TRP A 291 -18.05 -8.01 7.43
C TRP A 291 -18.47 -8.36 6.02
N SER A 292 -18.23 -7.45 5.10
CA SER A 292 -18.30 -7.72 3.66
C SER A 292 -17.18 -8.69 3.21
N ILE A 293 -17.39 -9.36 2.07
CA ILE A 293 -16.35 -10.21 1.45
C ILE A 293 -15.08 -9.38 1.18
N LYS A 294 -15.24 -8.15 0.67
CA LYS A 294 -14.18 -7.17 0.49
C LYS A 294 -13.38 -6.92 1.77
N GLU A 295 -14.04 -6.63 2.90
CA GLU A 295 -13.36 -6.39 4.18
C GLU A 295 -12.62 -7.64 4.66
N LEU A 296 -13.25 -8.82 4.58
CA LEU A 296 -12.60 -10.06 4.99
C LEU A 296 -11.37 -10.38 4.14
N ALA A 297 -11.43 -10.18 2.82
CA ALA A 297 -10.28 -10.35 1.92
C ALA A 297 -9.12 -9.41 2.31
N LYS A 298 -9.42 -8.14 2.62
CA LYS A 298 -8.44 -7.16 3.12
C LYS A 298 -7.81 -7.60 4.43
N ILE A 299 -8.60 -8.06 5.40
CA ILE A 299 -8.09 -8.56 6.68
C ILE A 299 -7.18 -9.76 6.45
N VAL A 300 -7.59 -10.74 5.64
CA VAL A 300 -6.75 -11.91 5.33
C VAL A 300 -5.43 -11.48 4.69
N LYS A 301 -5.46 -10.55 3.74
CA LYS A 301 -4.26 -9.98 3.09
C LYS A 301 -3.30 -9.37 4.09
N GLN A 302 -3.81 -8.58 5.04
CA GLN A 302 -2.99 -7.94 6.09
C GLN A 302 -2.41 -8.97 7.06
N VAL A 303 -3.22 -9.93 7.50
CA VAL A 303 -2.80 -11.03 8.39
C VAL A 303 -1.72 -11.89 7.73
N ALA A 304 -1.77 -12.07 6.40
CA ALA A 304 -0.76 -12.77 5.62
C ALA A 304 0.60 -12.04 5.55
N ARG A 305 0.75 -10.80 6.05
CA ARG A 305 2.07 -10.15 6.15
C ARG A 305 2.98 -10.86 7.16
N ASN A 306 2.43 -11.47 8.20
CA ASN A 306 3.17 -12.33 9.13
C ASN A 306 3.50 -13.68 8.50
N ASP A 307 4.78 -14.09 8.51
CA ASP A 307 5.23 -15.32 7.84
C ASP A 307 4.65 -16.60 8.44
N SER A 308 4.40 -16.63 9.75
CA SER A 308 3.78 -17.78 10.41
C SER A 308 2.31 -17.91 9.99
N ASN A 309 1.62 -16.78 9.87
CA ASN A 309 0.21 -16.74 9.46
C ASN A 309 0.01 -17.16 8.01
N LYS A 310 0.95 -16.82 7.10
CA LYS A 310 0.89 -17.28 5.69
C LYS A 310 0.68 -18.79 5.62
N ARG A 311 1.46 -19.57 6.37
CA ARG A 311 1.37 -21.03 6.38
C ARG A 311 0.06 -21.53 6.96
N LEU A 312 -0.36 -20.96 8.09
CA LEU A 312 -1.62 -21.33 8.73
C LEU A 312 -2.82 -21.04 7.84
N LEU A 313 -2.83 -19.92 7.13
CA LEU A 313 -3.91 -19.55 6.21
C LEU A 313 -4.08 -20.60 5.09
N VAL A 314 -2.98 -21.05 4.48
CA VAL A 314 -3.04 -22.10 3.45
C VAL A 314 -3.47 -23.44 4.04
N GLN A 315 -2.96 -23.81 5.23
CA GLN A 315 -3.33 -25.04 5.92
C GLN A 315 -4.82 -25.08 6.30
N GLN A 316 -5.40 -23.94 6.71
CA GLN A 316 -6.81 -23.83 7.09
C GLN A 316 -7.75 -23.71 5.88
N GLY A 317 -7.22 -23.63 4.65
CA GLY A 317 -8.01 -23.63 3.42
C GLY A 317 -8.42 -22.24 2.92
N ALA A 318 -7.63 -21.19 3.18
CA ALA A 318 -7.90 -19.85 2.66
C ALA A 318 -7.83 -19.78 1.12
N VAL A 319 -6.90 -20.51 0.49
CA VAL A 319 -6.64 -20.45 -0.97
C VAL A 319 -7.88 -20.70 -1.83
N PRO A 320 -8.64 -21.81 -1.67
CA PRO A 320 -9.82 -22.04 -2.51
C PRO A 320 -10.90 -20.95 -2.33
N LEU A 321 -11.04 -20.38 -1.13
CA LEU A 321 -11.99 -19.29 -0.88
C LEU A 321 -11.54 -17.99 -1.57
N LEU A 322 -10.25 -17.66 -1.49
CA LEU A 322 -9.68 -16.50 -2.17
C LEU A 322 -9.76 -16.65 -3.70
N VAL A 323 -9.57 -17.86 -4.23
CA VAL A 323 -9.81 -18.15 -5.65
C VAL A 323 -11.28 -17.90 -5.98
N MET A 324 -12.24 -18.41 -5.20
CA MET A 324 -13.66 -18.13 -5.43
C MET A 324 -13.98 -16.63 -5.47
N ILE A 325 -13.42 -15.84 -4.54
CA ILE A 325 -13.58 -14.38 -4.53
C ILE A 325 -12.96 -13.77 -5.80
N ALA A 326 -11.76 -14.19 -6.19
CA ALA A 326 -11.11 -13.71 -7.41
C ALA A 326 -11.91 -14.06 -8.68
N GLU A 327 -12.65 -15.17 -8.69
CA GLU A 327 -13.45 -15.58 -9.84
C GLU A 327 -14.81 -14.89 -9.96
N GLN A 328 -15.44 -14.57 -8.83
CA GLN A 328 -16.86 -14.19 -8.74
C GLN A 328 -17.08 -12.78 -8.20
N GLY A 329 -16.11 -12.21 -7.50
CA GLY A 329 -16.21 -10.91 -6.86
C GLY A 329 -16.18 -9.75 -7.85
N GLU A 330 -16.55 -8.57 -7.35
CA GLU A 330 -16.40 -7.30 -8.08
C GLU A 330 -14.93 -6.87 -8.16
N THR A 331 -14.61 -5.87 -8.98
CA THR A 331 -13.22 -5.44 -9.27
C THR A 331 -12.35 -5.28 -8.02
N GLU A 332 -12.87 -4.65 -6.97
CA GLU A 332 -12.13 -4.45 -5.72
C GLU A 332 -11.92 -5.76 -4.95
N GLU A 333 -12.93 -6.64 -4.90
CA GLU A 333 -12.84 -7.94 -4.25
C GLU A 333 -11.84 -8.86 -4.96
N GLN A 334 -11.87 -8.84 -6.30
CA GLN A 334 -10.90 -9.56 -7.13
C GLN A 334 -9.48 -9.08 -6.85
N TYR A 335 -9.27 -7.76 -6.84
CA TYR A 335 -7.96 -7.17 -6.57
C TYR A 335 -7.43 -7.62 -5.20
N GLU A 336 -8.24 -7.51 -4.14
CA GLU A 336 -7.84 -7.87 -2.78
C GLU A 336 -7.55 -9.37 -2.64
N ALA A 337 -8.37 -10.22 -3.26
CA ALA A 337 -8.17 -11.66 -3.27
C ALA A 337 -6.88 -12.06 -3.99
N VAL A 338 -6.61 -11.48 -5.16
CA VAL A 338 -5.40 -11.77 -5.95
C VAL A 338 -4.14 -11.24 -5.25
N CYS A 339 -4.18 -10.03 -4.66
CA CYS A 339 -3.11 -9.54 -3.80
C CYS A 339 -2.81 -10.53 -2.65
N CYS A 340 -3.85 -11.04 -2.00
CA CYS A 340 -3.69 -12.00 -0.93
C CYS A 340 -3.08 -13.32 -1.43
N LEU A 341 -3.54 -13.85 -2.56
CA LEU A 341 -2.96 -15.05 -3.18
C LEU A 341 -1.48 -14.86 -3.52
N SER A 342 -1.11 -13.69 -4.06
CA SER A 342 0.30 -13.33 -4.31
C SER A 342 1.11 -13.36 -3.02
N ASN A 343 0.65 -12.69 -1.96
CA ASN A 343 1.33 -12.67 -0.66
C ASN A 343 1.51 -14.06 -0.04
N LEU A 344 0.50 -14.93 -0.14
CA LEU A 344 0.58 -16.30 0.37
C LEU A 344 1.62 -17.12 -0.40
N SER A 345 1.80 -16.86 -1.69
CA SER A 345 2.76 -17.56 -2.55
C SER A 345 4.23 -17.16 -2.33
N LEU A 346 4.49 -16.11 -1.54
CA LEU A 346 5.86 -15.73 -1.15
C LEU A 346 6.50 -16.74 -0.19
N ASP A 347 5.71 -17.52 0.56
CA ASP A 347 6.24 -18.65 1.33
C ASP A 347 6.43 -19.87 0.42
N LYS A 348 7.62 -20.49 0.50
CA LYS A 348 8.02 -21.60 -0.38
C LYS A 348 7.12 -22.83 -0.25
N GLN A 349 6.66 -23.16 0.95
CA GLN A 349 5.82 -24.35 1.18
C GLN A 349 4.41 -24.11 0.65
N ASN A 350 3.86 -22.92 0.93
CA ASN A 350 2.58 -22.49 0.38
C ASN A 350 2.60 -22.51 -1.14
N LYS A 351 3.65 -21.94 -1.76
CA LYS A 351 3.83 -21.91 -3.21
C LYS A 351 3.77 -23.31 -3.81
N SER A 352 4.52 -24.27 -3.27
CA SER A 352 4.47 -25.67 -3.72
C SER A 352 3.06 -26.24 -3.61
N GLN A 353 2.39 -26.08 -2.45
CA GLN A 353 1.04 -26.58 -2.25
C GLN A 353 0.02 -25.95 -3.22
N MET A 354 0.13 -24.64 -3.47
CA MET A 354 -0.74 -23.90 -4.39
C MET A 354 -0.58 -24.37 -5.84
N ILE A 355 0.64 -24.71 -6.26
CA ILE A 355 0.91 -25.22 -7.62
C ILE A 355 0.50 -26.69 -7.77
N GLU A 356 0.76 -27.51 -6.76
CA GLU A 356 0.49 -28.96 -6.78
C GLU A 356 -1.02 -29.27 -6.65
N THR A 357 -1.77 -28.45 -5.91
CA THR A 357 -3.21 -28.63 -5.68
C THR A 357 -4.04 -28.09 -6.84
N LYS A 358 -4.09 -28.85 -7.94
CA LYS A 358 -4.82 -28.45 -9.16
C LYS A 358 -6.30 -28.16 -8.94
N ASP A 359 -6.92 -28.80 -7.94
CA ASP A 359 -8.35 -28.60 -7.61
C ASP A 359 -8.67 -27.15 -7.20
N TRP A 360 -7.68 -26.38 -6.73
CA TRP A 360 -7.85 -24.96 -6.41
C TRP A 360 -7.90 -24.06 -7.64
N LYS A 361 -7.50 -24.56 -8.83
CA LYS A 361 -7.55 -23.82 -10.12
C LYS A 361 -6.85 -22.46 -10.12
N ILE A 362 -5.93 -22.23 -9.19
CA ILE A 362 -5.33 -20.91 -8.98
C ILE A 362 -4.66 -20.36 -10.24
N ILE A 363 -3.90 -21.17 -10.96
CA ILE A 363 -3.21 -20.73 -12.19
C ILE A 363 -4.23 -20.36 -13.27
N GLU A 364 -5.25 -21.19 -13.47
CA GLU A 364 -6.31 -20.98 -14.47
C GLU A 364 -7.11 -19.70 -14.18
N THR A 365 -7.45 -19.47 -12.91
CA THR A 365 -8.12 -18.25 -12.45
C THR A 365 -7.25 -17.03 -12.71
N LEU A 366 -5.97 -17.05 -12.33
CA LEU A 366 -5.07 -15.93 -12.51
C LEU A 366 -4.76 -15.64 -13.99
N GLU A 367 -4.63 -16.66 -14.84
CA GLU A 367 -4.46 -16.50 -16.30
C GLU A 367 -5.67 -15.80 -16.93
N ARG A 368 -6.88 -16.16 -16.50
CA ARG A 368 -8.11 -15.50 -16.94
C ARG A 368 -8.17 -14.05 -16.47
N LEU A 369 -7.79 -13.75 -15.23
CA LEU A 369 -7.78 -12.39 -14.70
C LEU A 369 -6.63 -11.53 -15.26
N ALA A 370 -5.53 -12.13 -15.69
CA ALA A 370 -4.40 -11.44 -16.33
C ALA A 370 -4.72 -10.83 -17.71
N ILE A 371 -5.92 -11.10 -18.24
CA ILE A 371 -6.51 -10.47 -19.44
C ILE A 371 -7.79 -9.69 -19.12
N SER A 372 -8.07 -9.41 -17.84
CA SER A 372 -9.21 -8.60 -17.42
C SER A 372 -9.19 -7.21 -18.07
N PRO A 373 -10.36 -6.64 -18.42
CA PRO A 373 -10.44 -5.24 -18.85
C PRO A 373 -10.11 -4.26 -17.71
N GLU A 374 -10.24 -4.70 -16.45
CA GLU A 374 -9.92 -3.90 -15.27
C GLU A 374 -8.41 -3.91 -15.02
N GLU A 375 -7.75 -2.78 -15.30
CA GLU A 375 -6.29 -2.68 -15.33
C GLU A 375 -5.64 -3.06 -13.99
N ALA A 376 -6.26 -2.70 -12.87
CA ALA A 376 -5.77 -3.05 -11.53
C ALA A 376 -5.75 -4.57 -11.31
N VAL A 377 -6.84 -5.27 -11.65
CA VAL A 377 -6.99 -6.74 -11.50
C VAL A 377 -6.07 -7.46 -12.47
N LYS A 378 -5.97 -6.97 -13.70
CA LYS A 378 -5.07 -7.48 -14.74
C LYS A 378 -3.61 -7.48 -14.27
N ASN A 379 -3.15 -6.35 -13.73
CA ASN A 379 -1.74 -6.19 -13.35
C ASN A 379 -1.37 -7.03 -12.13
N ILE A 380 -2.20 -7.03 -11.09
CA ILE A 380 -1.93 -7.88 -9.90
C ILE A 380 -2.01 -9.38 -10.23
N SER A 381 -2.86 -9.78 -11.17
CA SER A 381 -2.96 -11.19 -11.60
C SER A 381 -1.71 -11.65 -12.35
N LYS A 382 -1.13 -10.79 -13.18
CA LYS A 382 0.16 -11.06 -13.83
C LYS A 382 1.30 -11.18 -12.81
N GLU A 383 1.32 -10.31 -11.82
CA GLU A 383 2.30 -10.36 -10.72
C GLU A 383 2.19 -11.67 -9.92
N ALA A 384 0.96 -12.06 -9.56
CA ALA A 384 0.69 -13.31 -8.84
C ALA A 384 1.10 -14.55 -9.67
N LEU A 385 0.83 -14.56 -10.98
CA LEU A 385 1.29 -15.62 -11.89
C LEU A 385 2.81 -15.71 -11.93
N CYS A 386 3.51 -14.59 -12.07
CA CYS A 386 4.97 -14.56 -12.07
C CYS A 386 5.53 -15.15 -10.76
N THR A 387 4.98 -14.72 -9.63
CA THR A 387 5.37 -15.20 -8.31
C THR A 387 5.15 -16.71 -8.17
N LEU A 388 4.08 -17.27 -8.74
CA LEU A 388 3.79 -18.72 -8.73
C LEU A 388 4.62 -19.52 -9.76
N GLN A 389 4.79 -19.03 -10.98
CA GLN A 389 5.33 -19.79 -12.13
C GLN A 389 6.87 -19.87 -12.19
N HIS A 390 7.60 -19.19 -11.29
CA HIS A 390 9.07 -19.15 -11.24
C HIS A 390 9.84 -20.50 -11.27
N ASN A 391 9.16 -21.66 -11.25
CA ASN A 391 9.77 -23.00 -11.33
C ASN A 391 9.30 -23.90 -12.49
N GLN A 392 8.24 -23.58 -13.26
CA GLN A 392 7.81 -24.49 -14.35
C GLN A 392 8.74 -24.45 -15.58
N ASN A 393 9.45 -23.34 -15.79
CA ASN A 393 10.46 -23.24 -16.85
C ASN A 393 11.77 -23.97 -16.50
N SER A 394 12.03 -24.30 -15.23
CA SER A 394 13.25 -25.01 -14.83
C SER A 394 13.29 -26.47 -15.31
N THR A 395 12.14 -27.11 -15.47
CA THR A 395 12.07 -28.56 -15.73
C THR A 395 12.12 -28.86 -17.24
N GLN A 396 11.47 -28.04 -18.07
CA GLN A 396 11.54 -28.16 -19.54
C GLN A 396 12.91 -27.76 -20.11
N LEU A 397 13.65 -26.87 -19.44
CA LEU A 397 15.01 -26.52 -19.83
C LEU A 397 16.00 -27.68 -19.63
N SER A 398 15.75 -28.57 -18.67
CA SER A 398 16.66 -29.70 -18.39
C SER A 398 16.60 -30.82 -19.44
N GLU A 399 15.44 -31.03 -20.07
CA GLU A 399 15.26 -32.02 -21.14
C GLU A 399 15.73 -31.48 -22.50
N CYS A 400 15.58 -30.18 -22.74
CA CYS A 400 16.02 -29.54 -23.99
C CYS A 400 17.55 -29.38 -24.08
N LEU A 401 18.26 -29.38 -22.94
CA LEU A 401 19.72 -29.23 -22.87
C LEU A 401 20.52 -30.51 -23.20
N GLN A 402 19.88 -31.68 -23.27
CA GLN A 402 20.57 -32.94 -23.62
C GLN A 402 20.61 -33.21 -25.13
N GLU A 403 19.73 -32.61 -25.93
CA GLU A 403 19.70 -32.82 -27.38
C GLU A 403 20.56 -31.82 -28.17
N ILE A 404 21.07 -30.76 -27.53
CA ILE A 404 21.86 -29.70 -28.20
C ILE A 404 23.39 -29.95 -28.14
N THR A 405 23.85 -30.96 -27.38
CA THR A 405 25.30 -31.22 -27.22
C THR A 405 25.95 -32.15 -28.26
N THR A 406 25.23 -32.54 -29.32
CA THR A 406 25.78 -33.39 -30.39
C THR A 406 25.45 -32.82 -31.75
N GLU A 407 26.06 -31.69 -32.12
CA GLU A 407 26.39 -31.31 -33.50
C GLU A 407 26.91 -29.87 -33.48
N GLU A 408 28.21 -29.68 -33.27
CA GLU A 408 29.00 -28.56 -33.82
C GLU A 408 30.46 -28.70 -33.38
N SER A 409 31.15 -29.66 -34.01
CA SER A 409 32.61 -29.71 -34.00
C SER A 409 33.13 -29.65 -35.43
N ASN A 410 33.20 -28.45 -36.00
CA ASN A 410 34.20 -28.11 -37.01
C ASN A 410 34.16 -26.61 -37.32
N GLY A 411 35.18 -25.88 -36.86
CA GLY A 411 35.37 -24.47 -37.22
C GLY A 411 36.24 -23.72 -36.23
N LYS A 412 37.52 -24.10 -36.12
CA LYS A 412 38.52 -23.26 -35.46
C LYS A 412 38.68 -21.95 -36.24
N GLN A 413 38.45 -20.83 -35.58
CA GLN A 413 39.25 -19.63 -35.83
C GLN A 413 39.60 -18.97 -34.49
N SER A 414 40.84 -19.22 -34.09
CA SER A 414 41.52 -18.59 -32.97
C SER A 414 41.60 -17.08 -33.19
N ILE A 415 40.93 -16.33 -32.33
CA ILE A 415 41.34 -14.95 -32.02
C ILE A 415 41.82 -14.99 -30.59
N SER A 416 43.08 -14.62 -30.45
CA SER A 416 43.91 -14.58 -29.26
C SER A 416 43.29 -13.75 -28.13
N ASP A 417 43.22 -14.36 -26.95
CA ASP A 417 43.19 -13.66 -25.68
C ASP A 417 44.50 -12.87 -25.53
N GLU A 418 44.42 -11.56 -25.69
CA GLU A 418 45.42 -10.62 -25.17
C GLU A 418 44.82 -9.87 -23.98
N GLU A 419 45.43 -10.07 -22.81
CA GLU A 419 45.21 -9.32 -21.57
C GLU A 419 45.40 -7.80 -21.78
N SER A 420 44.37 -6.99 -21.55
CA SER A 420 44.43 -5.61 -21.02
C SER A 420 43.00 -5.11 -20.75
N SER A 421 42.57 -4.63 -19.58
CA SER A 421 43.23 -4.07 -18.40
C SER A 421 42.43 -4.41 -17.13
N LEU A 422 43.17 -4.69 -16.06
CA LEU A 422 42.69 -4.94 -14.70
C LEU A 422 42.40 -3.64 -13.90
N ASP A 423 42.45 -2.45 -14.52
CA ASP A 423 42.80 -1.22 -13.78
C ASP A 423 41.65 -0.29 -13.32
N GLY A 424 40.39 -0.53 -13.72
CA GLY A 424 39.32 0.41 -13.39
C GLY A 424 37.94 -0.20 -13.10
N ILE A 425 37.05 0.58 -12.50
CA ILE A 425 35.64 0.25 -12.23
C ILE A 425 34.75 0.98 -13.22
N LYS A 426 33.91 0.26 -13.94
CA LYS A 426 32.86 0.86 -14.78
C LYS A 426 31.52 0.84 -14.06
N LEU A 427 30.88 2.00 -13.93
CA LEU A 427 29.55 2.16 -13.36
C LEU A 427 28.61 2.78 -14.38
N LEU A 428 27.45 2.15 -14.57
CA LEU A 428 26.33 2.70 -15.34
C LEU A 428 25.19 3.06 -14.38
N SER A 429 24.59 4.25 -14.53
CA SER A 429 23.31 4.61 -13.89
C SER A 429 22.31 5.07 -14.95
N TRP A 430 21.10 4.52 -14.96
CA TRP A 430 20.10 4.84 -15.98
C TRP A 430 18.66 4.64 -15.48
N ASN A 431 17.85 5.71 -15.48
CA ASN A 431 16.40 5.57 -15.50
C ASN A 431 15.99 5.03 -16.88
N ILE A 432 15.33 3.86 -16.91
CA ILE A 432 15.02 3.17 -18.17
C ILE A 432 13.58 3.38 -18.63
N ASP A 433 12.79 4.18 -17.91
CA ASP A 433 11.41 4.53 -18.26
C ASP A 433 10.55 3.29 -18.57
N GLY A 434 10.61 2.27 -17.70
CA GLY A 434 9.80 1.06 -17.85
C GLY A 434 8.29 1.31 -17.72
N LEU A 435 7.90 2.51 -17.26
CA LEU A 435 6.51 2.95 -17.16
C LEU A 435 5.90 3.33 -18.51
N SER A 436 6.71 3.73 -19.50
CA SER A 436 6.23 3.98 -20.85
C SER A 436 5.99 2.68 -21.62
N GLU A 437 4.73 2.45 -22.01
CA GLU A 437 4.31 1.30 -22.80
C GLU A 437 4.85 1.32 -24.25
N ASP A 438 5.18 2.51 -24.77
CA ASP A 438 5.60 2.69 -26.16
C ASP A 438 6.88 1.92 -26.49
N SER A 439 6.75 0.91 -27.36
CA SER A 439 7.85 0.07 -27.86
C SER A 439 8.78 -0.45 -26.75
N ILE A 440 8.21 -0.79 -25.59
CA ILE A 440 8.98 -1.15 -24.38
C ILE A 440 9.95 -2.32 -24.62
N LYS A 441 9.59 -3.29 -25.48
CA LYS A 441 10.45 -4.45 -25.80
C LYS A 441 11.66 -4.03 -26.64
N GLU A 442 11.46 -3.19 -27.65
CA GLU A 442 12.53 -2.66 -28.49
C GLU A 442 13.46 -1.77 -27.68
N ARG A 443 12.90 -0.89 -26.84
CA ARG A 443 13.65 -0.02 -25.92
C ARG A 443 14.49 -0.81 -24.94
N THR A 444 13.89 -1.79 -24.27
CA THR A 444 14.59 -2.68 -23.33
C THR A 444 15.67 -3.50 -24.03
N SER A 445 15.42 -3.98 -25.24
CA SER A 445 16.42 -4.69 -26.04
C SER A 445 17.61 -3.79 -26.40
N ALA A 446 17.37 -2.52 -26.71
CA ALA A 446 18.44 -1.55 -26.95
C ALA A 446 19.26 -1.27 -25.68
N ILE A 447 18.60 -1.12 -24.52
CA ILE A 447 19.27 -0.99 -23.21
C ILE A 447 20.16 -2.21 -22.92
N ILE A 448 19.62 -3.42 -23.07
CA ILE A 448 20.36 -4.69 -22.91
C ILE A 448 21.58 -4.74 -23.83
N SER A 449 21.41 -4.37 -25.10
CA SER A 449 22.50 -4.34 -26.09
C SER A 449 23.62 -3.40 -25.64
N ILE A 450 23.26 -2.23 -25.11
CA ILE A 450 24.25 -1.27 -24.60
C ILE A 450 24.93 -1.82 -23.33
N ILE A 451 24.21 -2.39 -22.37
CA ILE A 451 24.80 -3.00 -21.17
C ILE A 451 25.78 -4.12 -21.54
N ASN A 452 25.39 -4.99 -22.48
CA ASN A 452 26.23 -6.11 -22.93
C ASN A 452 27.45 -5.64 -23.74
N ARG A 453 27.36 -4.51 -24.44
CA ARG A 453 28.49 -3.90 -25.16
C ARG A 453 29.46 -3.21 -24.21
N GLU A 454 28.97 -2.37 -23.30
CA GLU A 454 29.83 -1.58 -22.40
C GLU A 454 30.42 -2.41 -21.25
N ARG A 455 29.76 -3.53 -20.92
CA ARG A 455 30.13 -4.51 -19.87
C ARG A 455 30.50 -3.87 -18.52
N PRO A 456 29.70 -2.93 -17.96
CA PRO A 456 29.98 -2.29 -16.68
C PRO A 456 30.15 -3.29 -15.53
N ASP A 457 30.91 -2.93 -14.50
CA ASP A 457 31.03 -3.74 -13.29
C ASP A 457 29.78 -3.60 -12.41
N VAL A 458 29.16 -2.41 -12.42
CA VAL A 458 27.96 -2.06 -11.65
C VAL A 458 26.96 -1.32 -12.54
N VAL A 459 25.69 -1.67 -12.44
CA VAL A 459 24.57 -0.97 -13.10
C VAL A 459 23.52 -0.57 -12.06
N PHE A 460 23.11 0.68 -12.07
CA PHE A 460 21.98 1.20 -11.30
C PHE A 460 20.84 1.52 -12.26
N LEU A 461 19.72 0.83 -12.13
CA LEU A 461 18.53 1.07 -12.95
C LEU A 461 17.40 1.66 -12.09
N GLN A 462 16.66 2.60 -12.67
CA GLN A 462 15.43 3.17 -12.11
C GLN A 462 14.28 2.97 -13.09
N GLU A 463 13.04 2.97 -12.57
CA GLU A 463 11.84 2.66 -13.36
C GLU A 463 11.90 1.29 -14.05
N VAL A 464 12.47 0.31 -13.36
CA VAL A 464 12.38 -1.08 -13.79
C VAL A 464 11.00 -1.61 -13.42
N ILE A 465 10.37 -2.32 -14.34
CA ILE A 465 9.14 -3.08 -14.10
C ILE A 465 9.44 -4.56 -14.28
N LEU A 466 8.53 -5.44 -13.88
CA LEU A 466 8.76 -6.89 -13.97
C LEU A 466 9.08 -7.35 -15.41
N ASP A 467 8.39 -6.81 -16.41
CA ASP A 467 8.63 -7.15 -17.83
C ASP A 467 10.05 -6.79 -18.27
N THR A 468 10.52 -5.59 -17.92
CA THR A 468 11.87 -5.14 -18.30
C THR A 468 12.94 -5.88 -17.50
N LEU A 469 12.68 -6.20 -16.23
CA LEU A 469 13.54 -7.06 -15.41
C LEU A 469 13.69 -8.46 -16.00
N GLU A 470 12.60 -9.07 -16.47
CA GLU A 470 12.63 -10.41 -17.08
C GLU A 470 13.47 -10.43 -18.36
N MET A 471 13.35 -9.39 -19.19
CA MET A 471 14.18 -9.25 -20.39
C MET A 471 15.66 -9.07 -20.04
N LEU A 472 15.96 -8.22 -19.05
CA LEU A 472 17.32 -7.98 -18.56
C LEU A 472 17.92 -9.27 -17.99
N SER A 473 17.20 -9.99 -17.13
CA SER A 473 17.70 -11.20 -16.48
C SER A 473 17.98 -12.34 -17.47
N ARG A 474 17.20 -12.45 -18.55
CA ARG A 474 17.44 -13.43 -19.63
C ARG A 474 18.65 -13.12 -20.50
N LYS A 475 19.04 -11.85 -20.63
CA LYS A 475 20.03 -11.41 -21.64
C LYS A 475 21.31 -10.82 -21.06
N CYS A 476 21.32 -10.47 -19.78
CA CYS A 476 22.50 -9.98 -19.05
C CYS A 476 22.97 -11.04 -18.04
N LEU A 477 23.27 -12.25 -18.54
CA LEU A 477 23.57 -13.45 -17.73
C LEU A 477 24.83 -13.32 -16.85
N ASP A 478 25.75 -12.42 -17.21
CA ASP A 478 26.99 -12.17 -16.46
C ASP A 478 26.76 -11.37 -15.15
N TYR A 479 25.51 -10.98 -14.86
CA TYR A 479 25.16 -10.12 -13.73
C TYR A 479 24.30 -10.83 -12.68
N THR A 480 24.52 -10.47 -11.42
CA THR A 480 23.60 -10.72 -10.32
C THR A 480 22.71 -9.49 -10.15
N PHE A 481 21.41 -9.74 -9.98
CA PHE A 481 20.38 -8.71 -9.82
C PHE A 481 19.99 -8.59 -8.36
N MET A 482 19.80 -7.35 -7.91
CA MET A 482 19.24 -7.03 -6.61
C MET A 482 18.13 -6.02 -6.85
N GLU A 483 16.87 -6.43 -6.69
CA GLU A 483 15.71 -5.57 -6.84
C GLU A 483 15.39 -4.83 -5.53
N SER A 484 14.82 -3.62 -5.62
CA SER A 484 14.40 -2.85 -4.45
C SER A 484 12.93 -3.07 -4.03
N GLY A 485 12.18 -3.90 -4.75
CA GLY A 485 10.77 -4.18 -4.49
C GLY A 485 10.09 -4.88 -5.68
N VAL A 486 8.79 -5.15 -5.53
CA VAL A 486 7.92 -5.77 -6.56
C VAL A 486 6.69 -4.91 -6.88
N GLU A 487 6.72 -3.63 -6.51
CA GLU A 487 5.67 -2.65 -6.82
C GLU A 487 5.62 -2.31 -8.33
N CYS A 488 4.68 -1.45 -8.75
CA CYS A 488 4.46 -1.06 -10.15
C CYS A 488 5.73 -0.66 -10.92
N TYR A 489 6.74 -0.13 -10.24
CA TYR A 489 8.12 0.00 -10.71
C TYR A 489 9.08 0.09 -9.52
N PHE A 490 10.34 -0.21 -9.74
CA PHE A 490 11.36 -0.24 -8.68
C PHE A 490 12.76 0.07 -9.23
N THR A 491 13.74 0.09 -8.35
CA THR A 491 15.16 0.23 -8.70
C THR A 491 15.85 -1.13 -8.67
N VAL A 492 16.89 -1.29 -9.49
CA VAL A 492 17.70 -2.51 -9.54
C VAL A 492 19.17 -2.15 -9.52
N ILE A 493 19.94 -2.84 -8.67
CA ILE A 493 21.40 -2.86 -8.76
C ILE A 493 21.80 -4.17 -9.43
N MET A 494 22.47 -4.07 -10.58
CA MET A 494 23.11 -5.22 -11.24
C MET A 494 24.61 -5.16 -10.97
N VAL A 495 25.20 -6.30 -10.61
CA VAL A 495 26.65 -6.41 -10.37
C VAL A 495 27.23 -7.57 -11.16
N LYS A 496 28.37 -7.35 -11.79
CA LYS A 496 29.00 -8.35 -12.65
C LYS A 496 29.67 -9.44 -11.80
N GLN A 497 29.25 -10.69 -11.99
CA GLN A 497 29.56 -11.82 -11.09
C GLN A 497 31.06 -12.03 -10.88
N ASN A 498 31.88 -11.83 -11.92
CA ASN A 498 33.31 -12.09 -11.85
C ASN A 498 34.14 -10.92 -11.30
N SER A 499 33.58 -9.71 -11.20
CA SER A 499 34.30 -8.53 -10.71
C SER A 499 33.77 -7.96 -9.39
N VAL A 500 32.57 -8.38 -8.96
CA VAL A 500 31.91 -7.88 -7.76
C VAL A 500 31.43 -9.01 -6.87
N GLN A 501 31.85 -8.98 -5.60
CA GLN A 501 31.41 -9.92 -4.58
C GLN A 501 30.49 -9.22 -3.59
N VAL A 502 29.21 -9.59 -3.57
CA VAL A 502 28.20 -9.02 -2.67
C VAL A 502 28.30 -9.67 -1.29
N THR A 503 28.16 -8.86 -0.25
CA THR A 503 28.23 -9.28 1.16
C THR A 503 26.95 -9.02 1.93
N ASP A 504 26.26 -7.90 1.67
CA ASP A 504 25.00 -7.53 2.30
C ASP A 504 24.17 -6.69 1.34
N SER A 505 22.85 -6.77 1.44
CA SER A 505 21.91 -5.97 0.65
C SER A 505 20.76 -5.52 1.54
N LYS A 506 20.42 -4.23 1.47
CA LYS A 506 19.38 -3.60 2.29
C LYS A 506 18.58 -2.61 1.46
N ILE A 507 17.29 -2.58 1.71
CA ILE A 507 16.36 -1.63 1.11
C ILE A 507 15.81 -0.77 2.25
N ILE A 508 15.85 0.54 2.07
CA ILE A 508 15.36 1.50 3.05
C ILE A 508 14.23 2.30 2.42
N PRO A 509 12.97 2.10 2.85
CA PRO A 509 11.86 2.86 2.29
C PRO A 509 11.91 4.33 2.72
N PHE A 510 11.56 5.23 1.78
CA PHE A 510 11.18 6.58 2.12
C PHE A 510 9.69 6.57 2.46
N THR A 511 9.38 6.37 3.74
CA THR A 511 8.00 6.25 4.26
C THR A 511 7.12 7.47 3.99
N SER A 512 7.69 8.62 3.67
CA SER A 512 6.99 9.85 3.27
C SER A 512 6.74 9.95 1.76
N SER A 513 7.25 9.02 0.97
CA SER A 513 7.09 8.99 -0.48
C SER A 513 5.66 8.64 -0.87
N LYS A 514 5.14 9.31 -1.90
CA LYS A 514 3.84 8.99 -2.52
C LYS A 514 3.99 8.19 -3.81
N GLN A 515 5.22 7.80 -4.14
CA GLN A 515 5.61 7.22 -5.41
C GLN A 515 6.40 5.91 -5.21
N GLY A 516 6.32 5.28 -4.03
CA GLY A 516 7.01 4.01 -3.74
C GLY A 516 8.53 4.12 -3.66
N ARG A 517 9.09 5.31 -3.34
CA ARG A 517 10.54 5.54 -3.45
C ARG A 517 11.31 4.87 -2.31
N THR A 518 12.44 4.27 -2.67
CA THR A 518 13.34 3.59 -1.73
C THR A 518 14.79 3.99 -1.94
N LEU A 519 15.62 3.75 -0.93
CA LEU A 519 17.08 3.80 -1.01
C LEU A 519 17.62 2.39 -0.91
N GLN A 520 18.16 1.88 -2.01
CA GLN A 520 18.79 0.57 -2.06
C GLN A 520 20.27 0.70 -1.69
N ARG A 521 20.78 -0.26 -0.92
CA ARG A 521 22.16 -0.30 -0.40
C ARG A 521 22.72 -1.71 -0.59
N VAL A 522 23.90 -1.82 -1.18
CA VAL A 522 24.59 -3.10 -1.37
C VAL A 522 26.03 -2.96 -0.91
N GLU A 523 26.41 -3.74 0.11
CA GLU A 523 27.79 -3.85 0.56
C GLU A 523 28.49 -4.93 -0.26
N CYS A 524 29.59 -4.58 -0.90
CA CYS A 524 30.30 -5.48 -1.80
C CYS A 524 31.80 -5.19 -1.84
N THR A 525 32.54 -6.08 -2.49
CA THR A 525 33.94 -5.85 -2.88
C THR A 525 34.03 -5.85 -4.40
N ILE A 526 34.51 -4.74 -4.98
CA ILE A 526 34.72 -4.61 -6.44
C ILE A 526 36.20 -4.73 -6.71
N LYS A 527 36.64 -5.80 -7.39
CA LYS A 527 38.06 -6.03 -7.72
C LYS A 527 38.99 -5.88 -6.50
N GLY A 528 38.55 -6.37 -5.34
CA GLY A 528 39.30 -6.27 -4.07
C GLY A 528 39.08 -4.97 -3.27
N LEU A 529 38.39 -3.98 -3.82
CA LEU A 529 38.07 -2.72 -3.13
C LEU A 529 36.73 -2.82 -2.37
N PRO A 530 36.70 -2.61 -1.04
CA PRO A 530 35.45 -2.53 -0.29
C PRO A 530 34.60 -1.33 -0.71
N CYS A 531 33.34 -1.60 -1.05
CA CYS A 531 32.40 -0.63 -1.56
C CYS A 531 31.03 -0.75 -0.88
N LEU A 532 30.34 0.38 -0.77
CA LEU A 532 28.90 0.47 -0.55
C LEU A 532 28.28 1.11 -1.79
N LEU A 533 27.51 0.32 -2.52
CA LEU A 533 26.70 0.78 -3.65
C LEU A 533 25.37 1.28 -3.13
N MET A 534 24.92 2.41 -3.65
CA MET A 534 23.63 3.00 -3.30
C MET A 534 22.93 3.49 -4.56
N THR A 535 21.65 3.19 -4.69
CA THR A 535 20.80 3.79 -5.72
C THR A 535 19.43 4.16 -5.18
N SER A 536 18.79 5.11 -5.86
CA SER A 536 17.45 5.56 -5.55
C SER A 536 16.85 6.29 -6.75
N HIS A 537 15.52 6.29 -6.82
CA HIS A 537 14.74 7.18 -7.66
C HIS A 537 14.00 8.17 -6.74
N LEU A 538 14.48 9.41 -6.55
CA LEU A 538 13.87 10.36 -5.61
C LEU A 538 12.61 11.03 -6.19
N GLU A 539 11.71 11.46 -5.31
CA GLU A 539 10.37 11.97 -5.63
C GLU A 539 10.34 12.89 -6.86
N SER A 540 9.56 12.50 -7.86
CA SER A 540 9.45 13.18 -9.15
C SER A 540 8.54 14.40 -9.08
N MET A 541 8.53 15.18 -10.17
CA MET A 541 7.72 16.39 -10.35
C MET A 541 8.14 17.61 -9.51
N LYS A 542 7.81 18.80 -10.04
CA LYS A 542 8.15 20.08 -9.41
C LYS A 542 7.43 20.27 -8.06
N ALA A 543 6.18 19.81 -7.95
CA ALA A 543 5.36 19.97 -6.75
C ALA A 543 5.97 19.28 -5.52
N ASN A 544 6.68 18.16 -5.71
CA ASN A 544 7.21 17.35 -4.62
C ASN A 544 8.64 17.75 -4.20
N SER A 545 8.99 19.03 -4.34
CA SER A 545 10.34 19.55 -4.03
C SER A 545 10.75 19.31 -2.58
N ASP A 546 9.83 19.50 -1.62
CA ASP A 546 10.15 19.36 -0.21
C ASP A 546 10.40 17.90 0.19
N GLU A 547 9.60 16.97 -0.33
CA GLU A 547 9.82 15.53 -0.13
C GLU A 547 11.14 15.08 -0.78
N ARG A 548 11.40 15.46 -2.03
CA ARG A 548 12.68 15.16 -2.70
C ARG A 548 13.89 15.68 -1.91
N LYS A 549 13.81 16.90 -1.36
CA LYS A 549 14.87 17.46 -0.48
C LYS A 549 15.01 16.65 0.81
N HIS A 550 13.90 16.18 1.39
CA HIS A 550 13.91 15.33 2.58
C HIS A 550 14.59 13.99 2.30
N GLN A 551 14.20 13.30 1.23
CA GLN A 551 14.79 12.03 0.81
C GLN A 551 16.29 12.19 0.48
N MET A 552 16.67 13.26 -0.23
CA MET A 552 18.08 13.55 -0.54
C MET A 552 18.91 13.74 0.74
N LYS A 553 18.42 14.49 1.73
CA LYS A 553 19.10 14.64 3.03
C LYS A 553 19.29 13.29 3.71
N ARG A 554 18.26 12.44 3.71
CA ARG A 554 18.31 11.10 4.32
C ARG A 554 19.30 10.18 3.59
N ALA A 555 19.31 10.20 2.26
CA ALA A 555 20.27 9.43 1.47
C ALA A 555 21.72 9.89 1.72
N LEU A 556 21.98 11.20 1.74
CA LEU A 556 23.29 11.77 2.07
C LEU A 556 23.72 11.45 3.51
N HIS A 557 22.78 11.37 4.45
CA HIS A 557 23.05 10.90 5.81
C HIS A 557 23.57 9.46 5.83
N HIS A 558 23.01 8.56 5.00
CA HIS A 558 23.55 7.20 4.85
C HIS A 558 24.94 7.17 4.20
N VAL A 559 25.20 8.03 3.20
CA VAL A 559 26.53 8.15 2.56
C VAL A 559 27.61 8.54 3.60
N VAL A 560 27.32 9.53 4.44
CA VAL A 560 28.30 10.06 5.41
C VAL A 560 28.52 9.13 6.60
N ASN A 561 27.48 8.42 7.04
CA ASN A 561 27.54 7.49 8.16
C ASN A 561 27.95 6.06 7.78
N ALA A 562 28.09 5.77 6.49
CA ALA A 562 28.70 4.53 6.04
C ALA A 562 30.12 4.38 6.62
N SER A 563 30.52 3.15 6.90
CA SER A 563 31.83 2.84 7.47
C SER A 563 32.97 3.48 6.68
N ARG A 564 34.00 3.95 7.38
CA ARG A 564 35.11 4.70 6.79
C ARG A 564 36.18 3.79 6.13
N ASP A 565 36.00 2.48 6.19
CA ASP A 565 36.84 1.46 5.56
C ASP A 565 36.55 1.24 4.07
N ARG A 566 35.46 1.81 3.55
CA ARG A 566 34.97 1.56 2.18
C ARG A 566 34.67 2.83 1.41
N THR A 567 34.72 2.69 0.08
CA THR A 567 34.22 3.68 -0.87
C THR A 567 32.69 3.62 -0.91
N VAL A 568 32.01 4.77 -1.02
CA VAL A 568 30.57 4.80 -1.30
C VAL A 568 30.36 5.32 -2.72
N LEU A 569 29.62 4.57 -3.52
CA LEU A 569 29.16 4.94 -4.86
C LEU A 569 27.64 5.13 -4.79
N PHE A 570 27.15 6.37 -4.86
CA PHE A 570 25.72 6.68 -4.77
C PHE A 570 25.24 7.36 -6.05
N GLY A 571 24.42 6.67 -6.85
CA GLY A 571 23.92 7.21 -8.11
C GLY A 571 22.49 6.80 -8.43
N GLY A 572 21.83 7.56 -9.28
CA GLY A 572 20.45 7.31 -9.72
C GLY A 572 19.78 8.56 -10.24
N ASP A 573 18.51 8.45 -10.56
CA ASP A 573 17.63 9.57 -10.84
C ASP A 573 17.20 10.24 -9.53
N PHE A 574 17.81 11.38 -9.23
CA PHE A 574 17.49 12.11 -8.01
C PHE A 574 16.41 13.16 -8.18
N ASN A 575 15.91 13.39 -9.41
CA ASN A 575 14.97 14.45 -9.74
C ASN A 575 15.39 15.87 -9.24
N VAL A 576 16.63 16.02 -8.78
CA VAL A 576 17.05 17.13 -7.92
C VAL A 576 17.59 18.29 -8.74
N LYS A 577 17.20 19.50 -8.35
CA LYS A 577 17.68 20.74 -8.96
C LYS A 577 18.87 21.28 -8.20
N ASP A 578 19.78 21.97 -8.89
CA ASP A 578 20.94 22.60 -8.24
C ASP A 578 20.56 23.59 -7.13
N ARG A 579 19.40 24.22 -7.25
CA ARG A 579 18.83 25.08 -6.19
C ARG A 579 18.47 24.27 -4.95
N GLU A 580 17.88 23.08 -5.10
CA GLU A 580 17.47 22.23 -4.00
C GLU A 580 18.68 21.69 -3.24
N ILE A 581 19.77 21.35 -3.95
CA ILE A 581 21.06 21.01 -3.33
C ILE A 581 21.58 22.16 -2.46
N ARG A 582 21.48 23.41 -2.93
CA ARG A 582 21.87 24.58 -2.12
C ARG A 582 20.97 24.78 -0.90
N GLU A 583 19.66 24.59 -1.05
CA GLU A 583 18.68 24.70 0.05
C GLU A 583 18.91 23.67 1.16
N ILE A 584 19.47 22.50 0.83
CA ILE A 584 19.85 21.47 1.82
C ILE A 584 21.28 21.63 2.35
N LYS A 585 21.91 22.80 2.17
CA LYS A 585 23.29 23.16 2.58
C LYS A 585 24.42 22.53 1.75
N GLY A 586 24.13 22.08 0.53
CA GLY A 586 25.11 21.49 -0.37
C GLY A 586 25.43 20.03 -0.05
N LEU A 587 26.40 19.47 -0.77
CA LEU A 587 26.90 18.13 -0.49
C LEU A 587 27.75 18.14 0.79
N PRO A 588 27.65 17.08 1.63
CA PRO A 588 28.50 16.96 2.82
C PRO A 588 29.99 16.95 2.46
N LYS A 589 30.83 17.39 3.40
CA LYS A 589 32.29 17.40 3.22
C LYS A 589 32.81 16.00 2.89
N GLY A 590 33.56 15.87 1.79
CA GLY A 590 34.14 14.61 1.33
C GLY A 590 33.21 13.76 0.46
N VAL A 591 32.02 14.26 0.11
CA VAL A 591 31.16 13.68 -0.92
C VAL A 591 31.34 14.51 -2.20
N LEU A 592 31.75 13.84 -3.28
CA LEU A 592 32.10 14.45 -4.56
C LEU A 592 31.00 14.18 -5.59
N ASP A 593 30.65 15.16 -6.44
CA ASP A 593 29.77 15.00 -7.60
C ASP A 593 30.63 14.71 -8.83
N ILE A 594 30.46 13.53 -9.43
CA ILE A 594 31.40 13.06 -10.44
C ILE A 594 31.39 13.94 -11.70
N TRP A 595 30.25 14.48 -12.12
CA TRP A 595 30.22 15.40 -13.26
C TRP A 595 31.01 16.69 -12.97
N ILE A 596 31.03 17.12 -11.71
CA ILE A 596 31.83 18.27 -11.25
C ILE A 596 33.31 17.91 -11.25
N GLU A 597 33.68 16.75 -10.69
CA GLU A 597 35.07 16.30 -10.61
C GLU A 597 35.68 16.04 -11.99
N THR A 598 34.88 15.60 -12.97
CA THR A 598 35.31 15.44 -14.37
C THR A 598 35.24 16.74 -15.18
N GLY A 599 35.28 17.90 -14.51
CA GLY A 599 35.47 19.20 -15.17
C GLY A 599 34.20 19.90 -15.68
N ARG A 600 33.00 19.45 -15.29
CA ARG A 600 31.72 20.12 -15.62
C ARG A 600 31.47 20.28 -17.12
N ASN A 601 31.75 19.24 -17.91
CA ASN A 601 31.55 19.30 -19.35
C ASN A 601 30.08 19.60 -19.69
N LYS A 602 29.83 20.65 -20.47
CA LYS A 602 28.49 21.09 -20.88
C LYS A 602 27.78 20.08 -21.77
N GLU A 603 28.51 19.29 -22.56
CA GLU A 603 27.96 18.28 -23.47
C GLU A 603 27.34 17.09 -22.73
N THR A 604 27.75 16.87 -21.48
CA THR A 604 27.28 15.79 -20.61
C THR A 604 26.49 16.32 -19.41
N GLN A 605 26.09 17.60 -19.43
CA GLN A 605 25.44 18.25 -18.30
C GLN A 605 23.99 17.80 -18.09
N PHE A 606 23.19 17.68 -19.15
CA PHE A 606 21.76 17.41 -19.05
C PHE A 606 21.49 15.94 -19.35
N THR A 607 20.87 15.25 -18.41
CA THR A 607 20.57 13.81 -18.49
C THR A 607 19.14 13.55 -18.93
N TRP A 608 18.28 14.56 -18.77
CA TRP A 608 16.94 14.59 -19.31
C TRP A 608 16.76 15.89 -20.10
N ASP A 609 16.57 15.79 -21.41
CA ASP A 609 16.55 16.94 -22.33
C ASP A 609 15.51 16.75 -23.44
N THR A 610 14.33 17.33 -23.26
CA THR A 610 13.23 17.22 -24.22
C THR A 610 13.42 18.08 -25.47
N SER A 611 14.51 18.85 -25.56
CA SER A 611 14.88 19.53 -26.80
C SER A 611 15.50 18.60 -27.83
N ILE A 612 16.05 17.47 -27.37
CA ILE A 612 16.71 16.45 -28.20
C ILE A 612 15.97 15.11 -28.10
N ASN A 613 15.63 14.69 -26.88
CA ASN A 613 14.89 13.46 -26.64
C ASN A 613 13.40 13.66 -26.95
N THR A 614 12.86 12.85 -27.85
CA THR A 614 11.48 12.97 -28.35
C THR A 614 10.54 11.93 -27.77
N ASN A 615 10.96 11.15 -26.77
CA ASN A 615 10.12 10.11 -26.17
C ASN A 615 8.93 10.71 -25.42
N LEU A 616 9.10 11.87 -24.78
CA LEU A 616 8.02 12.62 -24.13
C LEU A 616 7.67 13.87 -24.93
N GLN A 617 6.39 14.07 -25.24
CA GLN A 617 5.88 15.31 -25.82
C GLN A 617 5.25 16.15 -24.70
N CYS A 618 5.76 17.35 -24.42
CA CYS A 618 5.12 18.28 -23.49
C CYS A 618 3.79 18.78 -24.09
N ALA A 619 2.68 18.21 -23.62
CA ALA A 619 1.32 18.40 -24.17
C ALA A 619 0.79 19.85 -24.08
N GLU A 620 1.38 20.71 -23.25
CA GLU A 620 0.80 22.02 -22.92
C GLU A 620 1.49 23.22 -23.58
N ASN A 621 2.71 23.09 -24.11
CA ASN A 621 3.39 24.18 -24.80
C ASN A 621 4.54 23.69 -25.71
N GLN A 622 4.35 23.75 -27.03
CA GLN A 622 5.33 23.26 -28.02
C GLN A 622 6.69 24.02 -27.99
N ASP A 623 6.72 25.22 -27.39
CA ASP A 623 7.94 26.04 -27.28
C ASP A 623 8.76 25.76 -26.01
N PHE A 624 8.20 25.09 -25.01
CA PHE A 624 8.89 24.82 -23.75
C PHE A 624 9.61 23.47 -23.78
N LYS A 625 10.95 23.50 -23.90
CA LYS A 625 11.82 22.32 -23.99
C LYS A 625 12.78 22.25 -22.78
N PRO A 626 12.30 21.75 -21.62
CA PRO A 626 13.13 21.66 -20.42
C PRO A 626 14.32 20.71 -20.58
N LYS A 627 15.44 21.08 -19.94
CA LYS A 627 16.64 20.25 -19.83
C LYS A 627 17.22 20.33 -18.43
N ILE A 628 17.38 19.19 -17.78
CA ILE A 628 17.74 19.09 -16.36
C ILE A 628 18.75 17.96 -16.14
N ARG A 629 19.61 18.13 -15.13
CA ARG A 629 20.56 17.12 -14.63
C ARG A 629 19.95 16.37 -13.46
N PHE A 630 19.00 15.49 -13.77
CA PHE A 630 18.28 14.69 -12.77
C PHE A 630 19.14 13.54 -12.26
N ASP A 631 19.77 12.82 -13.18
CA ASP A 631 20.66 11.70 -12.89
C ASP A 631 22.02 12.22 -12.44
N ARG A 632 22.52 11.69 -11.32
CA ARG A 632 23.82 12.09 -10.75
C ARG A 632 24.51 10.89 -10.12
N ILE A 633 25.83 10.97 -10.02
CA ILE A 633 26.67 10.00 -9.31
C ILE A 633 27.54 10.77 -8.32
N TYR A 634 27.51 10.31 -7.07
CA TYR A 634 28.29 10.82 -5.96
C TYR A 634 29.27 9.77 -5.44
N VAL A 635 30.44 10.22 -5.00
CA VAL A 635 31.46 9.36 -4.40
C VAL A 635 31.90 9.90 -3.04
N ARG A 636 31.99 8.99 -2.06
CA ARG A 636 32.70 9.25 -0.80
C ARG A 636 33.87 8.28 -0.69
N HIS A 637 35.08 8.81 -0.62
CA HIS A 637 36.27 7.98 -0.41
C HIS A 637 36.34 7.39 1.01
N PRO A 638 37.02 6.23 1.18
CA PRO A 638 37.38 5.71 2.49
C PRO A 638 38.41 6.62 3.17
N LYS A 639 38.74 6.30 4.43
CA LYS A 639 39.85 6.92 5.15
C LYS A 639 41.21 6.27 4.81
N THR A 640 41.23 5.26 3.94
CA THR A 640 42.44 4.57 3.47
C THR A 640 42.99 5.25 2.21
N ASP A 641 44.22 4.91 1.83
CA ASP A 641 44.84 5.41 0.60
C ASP A 641 44.32 4.72 -0.67
N ASN A 642 43.49 3.67 -0.52
CA ASN A 642 42.90 2.95 -1.64
C ASN A 642 41.63 3.68 -2.10
N VAL A 643 41.81 4.62 -3.02
CA VAL A 643 40.74 5.47 -3.54
C VAL A 643 40.49 5.19 -5.02
N ILE A 644 39.35 5.65 -5.52
CA ILE A 644 39.03 5.61 -6.95
C ILE A 644 39.05 7.02 -7.52
N SER A 645 39.41 7.18 -8.78
CA SER A 645 39.41 8.50 -9.44
C SER A 645 38.66 8.43 -10.76
N PRO A 646 37.69 9.33 -11.02
CA PRO A 646 36.92 9.29 -12.25
C PRO A 646 37.79 9.71 -13.44
N VAL A 647 37.85 8.87 -14.46
CA VAL A 647 38.64 9.06 -15.69
C VAL A 647 37.76 9.55 -16.82
N SER A 648 36.52 9.07 -16.89
CA SER A 648 35.56 9.48 -17.91
C SER A 648 34.14 9.56 -17.36
N PHE A 649 33.35 10.48 -17.92
CA PHE A 649 31.92 10.65 -17.66
C PHE A 649 31.22 10.86 -18.99
N GLN A 650 30.35 9.93 -19.38
CA GLN A 650 29.71 9.90 -20.70
C GLN A 650 28.20 9.74 -20.58
N LEU A 651 27.47 10.35 -21.51
CA LEU A 651 26.05 10.09 -21.73
C LEU A 651 25.90 9.02 -22.80
N ILE A 652 25.15 7.95 -22.50
CA ILE A 652 24.85 6.85 -23.41
C ILE A 652 23.35 6.80 -23.75
N GLY A 653 22.97 5.98 -24.73
CA GLY A 653 21.58 5.84 -25.16
C GLY A 653 21.08 6.99 -26.05
N LYS A 654 21.97 7.80 -26.62
CA LYS A 654 21.64 8.98 -27.43
C LYS A 654 21.27 8.69 -28.89
N GLU A 655 21.08 7.42 -29.24
CA GLU A 655 20.75 6.98 -30.59
C GLU A 655 19.30 6.52 -30.64
N LYS A 656 18.57 6.93 -31.68
CA LYS A 656 17.22 6.42 -31.94
C LYS A 656 17.30 4.97 -32.38
N ILE A 657 16.42 4.16 -31.83
CA ILE A 657 16.24 2.76 -32.21
C ILE A 657 15.60 2.75 -33.61
N PRO A 658 16.25 2.17 -34.63
CA PRO A 658 15.78 2.28 -36.01
C PRO A 658 14.37 1.73 -36.24
N THR A 659 13.96 0.71 -35.47
CA THR A 659 12.67 0.02 -35.65
C THR A 659 11.47 0.80 -35.13
N CYS A 660 11.64 1.62 -34.09
CA CYS A 660 10.53 2.39 -33.49
C CYS A 660 10.73 3.91 -33.54
N GLY A 661 11.92 4.40 -33.90
CA GLY A 661 12.21 5.84 -33.98
C GLY A 661 12.28 6.56 -32.63
N LEU A 662 12.19 5.82 -31.53
CA LEU A 662 12.32 6.30 -30.15
C LEU A 662 13.76 6.13 -29.64
N PHE A 663 14.12 6.88 -28.61
CA PHE A 663 15.32 6.61 -27.82
C PHE A 663 15.06 5.45 -26.84
N PRO A 664 16.11 4.80 -26.31
CA PRO A 664 15.94 3.70 -25.34
C PRO A 664 15.20 4.12 -24.06
N SER A 665 15.30 5.38 -23.65
CA SER A 665 14.54 6.00 -22.56
C SER A 665 14.44 7.51 -22.85
N ASP A 666 13.52 8.21 -22.18
CA ASP A 666 13.51 9.68 -22.13
C ASP A 666 14.72 10.27 -21.35
N HIS A 667 15.42 9.44 -20.55
CA HIS A 667 16.70 9.74 -19.90
C HIS A 667 17.91 9.21 -20.70
N TRP A 668 19.03 9.94 -20.61
CA TRP A 668 20.35 9.48 -21.02
C TRP A 668 21.07 8.74 -19.87
N GLY A 669 21.62 7.58 -20.15
CA GLY A 669 22.39 6.82 -19.15
C GLY A 669 23.74 7.46 -18.85
N LEU A 670 24.18 7.38 -17.59
CA LEU A 670 25.49 7.86 -17.13
C LEU A 670 26.49 6.71 -17.07
N LEU A 671 27.45 6.67 -18.00
CA LEU A 671 28.56 5.71 -17.96
C LEU A 671 29.82 6.40 -17.44
N VAL A 672 30.36 5.88 -16.34
CA VAL A 672 31.55 6.41 -15.68
C VAL A 672 32.62 5.33 -15.55
N HIS A 673 33.85 5.68 -15.90
CA HIS A 673 35.02 4.85 -15.64
C HIS A 673 35.85 5.47 -14.53
N PHE A 674 36.24 4.67 -13.56
CA PHE A 674 37.14 5.05 -12.47
C PHE A 674 38.42 4.24 -12.52
N ASP A 675 39.58 4.85 -12.31
CA ASP A 675 40.81 4.11 -12.03
C ASP A 675 40.87 3.76 -10.53
N ILE A 676 41.45 2.59 -10.21
CA ILE A 676 41.69 2.17 -8.83
C ILE A 676 43.11 2.56 -8.43
N ASN A 677 43.23 3.56 -7.55
CA ASN A 677 44.52 3.98 -7.00
C ASN A 677 44.80 3.20 -5.72
N ILE A 678 45.50 2.06 -5.84
CA ILE A 678 45.95 1.25 -4.69
C ILE A 678 47.37 1.66 -4.31
N ASN A 679 47.54 2.27 -3.15
CA ASN A 679 48.87 2.57 -2.63
C ASN A 679 49.47 1.29 -2.04
N THR A 680 50.31 0.60 -2.82
CA THR A 680 51.07 -0.56 -2.34
C THR A 680 52.33 -0.12 -1.59
N THR A 681 52.19 0.51 -0.44
CA THR A 681 53.29 0.53 0.54
C THR A 681 53.39 -0.88 1.14
N LYS A 682 54.24 -1.71 0.52
CA LYS A 682 54.74 -2.97 1.09
C LYS A 682 55.46 -2.69 2.43
N PRO A 683 55.49 -3.68 3.34
CA PRO A 683 55.42 -3.52 4.80
C PRO A 683 56.59 -2.80 5.46
#